data_AF-A0A7K1RJJ4-F1
#
_entry.id   AF-A0A7K1RJJ4-F1
#
_cell.length_a   1.000
_cell.length_b   1.000
_cell.length_c   1.000
_cell.angle_alpha   90.00
_cell.angle_beta   90.00
_cell.angle_gamma   90.00
#
_symmetry.space_group_name_H-M   'P 1'
#
loop_
_entity.id
_entity.type
_entity.pdbx_description
1 polymer ?
#
loop_
_entity_poly.entity_id
_entity_poly.type
_entity_poly.pdbx_seq_one_letter_code
_entity_poly.pdbx_strand_id
1 'polypeptide(L)'
;MTGNRRLPMTASGTKESQGALNSDQKLARRLAVNRWTARLVLFCERLLPLLLLPASVAAIFLSLAWLGFFREAPSYLRWPLVFLLVFGFLASLLPLARLRWPHISEADRLLEERNHLPHQPIGVQGEEPAFDTPFARALWHEHQRRMATRIATLDAGRPKPDIARFDRFGLRALPALLLAVAFAYSGSNGAGRLTDAFLLQDRDDNAPTLRIDAWITPPGYTGRPPVFLTGRNGDGTQDIAIPAQSVVTVRLTGSSGDEQADFKPASGAAAVALQPVKADQANRPGPSPTASSATPTPAQTDTNAQTLTLTLGESGTLDLGNRQWPLKVIPDHAPTIAFDGIPKRAVNGALEIGFTARDDYGLLEARAEIVPVDADPQASPLYPLPEFKLDLPSRNARDIKSISSRNLTEHPLAGKKVRITLIAKDGLGQEGRSPAHEMILPGRNFSEPLAAAVAEQRQVFALDTRQMPRAVALNEALTLRADETIPQLSHYLLISSAHARMQMASTTEALKDTADYLWEIALGIDDGDVSLAERKLSEAQQKLSEALERNAPDSEIKKLMDEVRQAMQDYMKALAERQQPQNGQQNQQSAQKMLTQRDLENMMNQIENLARSGNKDAARQMLQEMQRMMNNLQAGRPQRSNPQQQQQTSEARKQIDKLGQIMQDQQKLMDQTFKLDQELQSRSQMGDDLQPEDGDGMSQDNPPTGPTPDGEQNQDQGQNQNKDSASKNPSSPDQMTAEQLREALKQLRQQQDALGKQLKGVQDGLGKLGIKPGENFGQAGREMQGAGEALGKSQGDRAVQGQGRALEALRQGARDMMNQMMQAMQQGQGQGQGQGMAEGNQGGRDPLGRPRSTTGPDFGERVKVPDEIDVQRAREILDAIRNKLGNNASPEVERRYLERLLDM
;
A
#
# COMPACT_ATOMS: atom_id res chain seq x y z
N MET A 1 -100.01 7.47 -9.64
CA MET A 1 -100.94 6.30 -9.58
C MET A 1 -100.45 5.39 -8.45
N THR A 2 -101.04 5.49 -7.26
CA THR A 2 -102.23 4.73 -6.78
C THR A 2 -101.91 3.27 -6.44
N GLY A 3 -101.64 2.99 -5.16
CA GLY A 3 -101.30 1.65 -4.64
C GLY A 3 -101.48 1.48 -3.13
N ASN A 4 -102.37 2.27 -2.51
CA ASN A 4 -102.54 2.31 -1.05
C ASN A 4 -103.13 0.99 -0.50
N ARG A 5 -102.30 0.14 0.12
CA ARG A 5 -102.74 -1.10 0.79
C ARG A 5 -102.80 -0.95 2.31
N ARG A 6 -104.03 -0.74 2.76
CA ARG A 6 -104.58 -0.75 4.12
C ARG A 6 -103.76 -1.54 5.15
N LEU A 7 -103.42 -0.87 6.26
CA LEU A 7 -103.22 -1.50 7.56
C LEU A 7 -104.50 -2.19 8.02
N PRO A 8 -104.47 -3.43 8.53
CA PRO A 8 -105.47 -3.92 9.46
C PRO A 8 -105.12 -3.43 10.88
N MET A 9 -106.01 -2.66 11.52
CA MET A 9 -105.98 -2.54 12.98
C MET A 9 -106.45 -3.86 13.59
N THR A 10 -105.59 -4.52 14.35
CA THR A 10 -105.97 -5.62 15.24
C THR A 10 -105.62 -5.25 16.67
N ALA A 11 -106.67 -5.16 17.50
CA ALA A 11 -106.71 -4.80 18.91
C ALA A 11 -105.38 -4.72 19.68
N SER A 12 -105.13 -3.55 20.30
CA SER A 12 -104.18 -3.38 21.39
C SER A 12 -104.64 -4.19 22.62
N GLY A 13 -104.17 -5.43 22.72
CA GLY A 13 -104.50 -6.38 23.78
C GLY A 13 -103.26 -6.83 24.56
N THR A 14 -102.49 -5.89 25.10
CA THR A 14 -101.30 -6.18 25.93
C THR A 14 -101.69 -6.76 27.30
N LYS A 15 -102.12 -8.02 27.31
CA LYS A 15 -101.96 -8.86 28.49
C LYS A 15 -100.47 -9.17 28.63
N GLU A 16 -99.85 -8.69 29.70
CA GLU A 16 -98.49 -9.10 30.05
C GLU A 16 -98.51 -10.57 30.47
N SER A 17 -97.96 -11.44 29.63
CA SER A 17 -97.76 -12.85 30.00
C SER A 17 -96.65 -12.92 31.06
N GLN A 18 -97.03 -13.21 32.30
CA GLN A 18 -96.12 -13.29 33.45
C GLN A 18 -95.33 -14.62 33.44
N GLY A 19 -94.60 -14.88 32.35
CA GLY A 19 -93.69 -16.02 32.23
C GLY A 19 -92.46 -15.87 33.13
N ALA A 20 -91.90 -17.00 33.58
CA ALA A 20 -90.82 -17.02 34.56
C ALA A 20 -89.56 -16.19 34.20
N LEU A 21 -89.31 -15.95 32.90
CA LEU A 21 -88.22 -15.10 32.41
C LEU A 21 -88.24 -13.65 32.93
N ASN A 22 -89.42 -13.09 33.22
CA ASN A 22 -89.52 -11.72 33.74
C ASN A 22 -89.14 -11.62 35.23
N SER A 23 -89.15 -12.73 35.97
CA SER A 23 -88.77 -12.77 37.39
C SER A 23 -87.26 -12.87 37.63
N ASP A 24 -86.48 -13.34 36.64
CA ASP A 24 -85.01 -13.32 36.69
C ASP A 24 -84.40 -12.64 35.46
N GLN A 25 -84.20 -11.32 35.59
CA GLN A 25 -83.53 -10.50 34.57
C GLN A 25 -82.09 -10.95 34.25
N LYS A 26 -81.39 -11.66 35.16
CA LYS A 26 -80.03 -12.14 34.90
C LYS A 26 -80.07 -13.35 33.97
N LEU A 27 -81.03 -14.27 34.17
CA LEU A 27 -81.25 -15.41 33.28
C LEU A 27 -81.72 -14.94 31.90
N ALA A 28 -82.68 -14.00 31.83
CA ALA A 28 -83.14 -13.43 30.57
C ALA A 28 -82.02 -12.77 29.75
N ARG A 29 -81.13 -11.98 30.40
CA ARG A 29 -79.96 -11.38 29.74
C ARG A 29 -78.96 -12.42 29.23
N ARG A 30 -78.66 -13.46 30.02
CA ARG A 30 -77.77 -14.57 29.60
C ARG A 30 -78.34 -15.34 28.42
N LEU A 31 -79.64 -15.64 28.44
CA LEU A 31 -80.32 -16.30 27.32
C LEU A 31 -80.31 -15.44 26.05
N ALA A 32 -80.47 -14.11 26.16
CA ALA A 32 -80.35 -13.20 25.03
C ALA A 32 -78.94 -13.17 24.41
N VAL A 33 -77.89 -13.17 25.25
CA VAL A 33 -76.49 -13.27 24.79
C VAL A 33 -76.23 -14.61 24.11
N ASN A 34 -76.66 -15.73 24.71
CA ASN A 34 -76.44 -17.06 24.15
C ASN A 34 -77.25 -17.30 22.86
N ARG A 35 -78.46 -16.73 22.75
CA ARG A 35 -79.21 -16.66 21.49
C ARG A 35 -78.43 -15.88 20.42
N TRP A 36 -77.80 -14.76 20.78
CA TRP A 36 -77.02 -13.96 19.83
C TRP A 36 -75.75 -14.68 19.37
N THR A 37 -74.99 -15.32 20.27
CA THR A 37 -73.82 -16.13 19.89
C THR A 37 -74.20 -17.36 19.07
N ALA A 38 -75.30 -18.04 19.40
CA ALA A 38 -75.83 -19.15 18.60
C ALA A 38 -76.25 -18.71 17.18
N ARG A 39 -76.86 -17.52 17.01
CA ARG A 39 -77.15 -16.95 15.68
C ARG A 39 -75.86 -16.60 14.92
N LEU A 40 -74.84 -16.10 15.59
CA LEU A 40 -73.53 -15.82 14.99
C LEU A 40 -72.84 -17.12 14.54
N VAL A 41 -72.87 -18.18 15.37
CA VAL A 41 -72.39 -19.53 15.04
C VAL A 41 -73.10 -20.09 13.82
N LEU A 42 -74.44 -20.07 13.78
CA LEU A 42 -75.22 -20.49 12.60
C LEU A 42 -74.91 -19.68 11.34
N PHE A 43 -74.69 -18.38 11.49
CA PHE A 43 -74.32 -17.50 10.37
C PHE A 43 -72.94 -17.86 9.82
N CYS A 44 -71.93 -18.06 10.69
CA CYS A 44 -70.61 -18.56 10.30
C CYS A 44 -70.66 -19.95 9.66
N GLU A 45 -71.46 -20.88 10.19
CA GLU A 45 -71.63 -22.23 9.63
C GLU A 45 -72.28 -22.22 8.24
N ARG A 46 -73.14 -21.25 7.94
CA ARG A 46 -73.72 -21.02 6.61
C ARG A 46 -72.77 -20.26 5.66
N LEU A 47 -71.97 -19.33 6.18
CA LEU A 47 -71.09 -18.45 5.41
C LEU A 47 -69.75 -19.10 5.04
N LEU A 48 -69.14 -19.87 5.94
CA LEU A 48 -67.84 -20.51 5.72
C LEU A 48 -67.80 -21.47 4.50
N PRO A 49 -68.75 -22.40 4.28
CA PRO A 49 -68.73 -23.25 3.09
C PRO A 49 -68.95 -22.45 1.79
N LEU A 50 -69.73 -21.36 1.83
CA LEU A 50 -69.94 -20.48 0.68
C LEU A 50 -68.69 -19.68 0.29
N LEU A 51 -67.83 -19.33 1.25
CA LEU A 51 -66.57 -18.61 0.99
C LEU A 51 -65.46 -19.49 0.38
N LEU A 52 -65.57 -20.82 0.41
CA LEU A 52 -64.52 -21.71 -0.12
C LEU A 52 -64.31 -21.54 -1.63
N LEU A 53 -65.37 -21.24 -2.38
CA LEU A 53 -65.30 -21.08 -3.84
C LEU A 53 -64.66 -19.75 -4.28
N PRO A 54 -65.06 -18.56 -3.76
CA PRO A 54 -64.32 -17.33 -4.05
C PRO A 54 -62.88 -17.38 -3.54
N ALA A 55 -62.63 -18.00 -2.38
CA ALA A 55 -61.27 -18.13 -1.84
C ALA A 55 -60.35 -19.01 -2.71
N SER A 56 -60.86 -20.12 -3.27
CA SER A 56 -60.07 -20.99 -4.15
C SER A 56 -59.74 -20.34 -5.49
N VAL A 57 -60.69 -19.63 -6.11
CA VAL A 57 -60.45 -18.88 -7.36
C VAL A 57 -59.45 -17.75 -7.14
N ALA A 58 -59.56 -17.01 -6.03
CA ALA A 58 -58.60 -15.97 -5.67
C ALA A 58 -57.19 -16.55 -5.43
N ALA A 59 -57.08 -17.68 -4.73
CA ALA A 59 -55.80 -18.37 -4.50
C ALA A 59 -55.14 -18.83 -5.81
N ILE A 60 -55.91 -19.36 -6.77
CA ILE A 60 -55.39 -19.75 -8.10
C ILE A 60 -54.87 -18.52 -8.86
N PHE A 61 -55.63 -17.42 -8.89
CA PHE A 61 -55.21 -16.18 -9.56
C PHE A 61 -53.90 -15.61 -8.97
N LEU A 62 -53.81 -15.53 -7.64
CA LEU A 62 -52.60 -15.09 -6.94
C LEU A 62 -51.41 -16.01 -7.23
N SER A 63 -51.63 -17.33 -7.27
CA SER A 63 -50.58 -18.31 -7.58
C SER A 63 -50.01 -18.10 -8.98
N LEU A 64 -50.88 -17.95 -9.99
CA LEU A 64 -50.48 -17.70 -11.38
C LEU A 64 -49.76 -16.36 -11.56
N ALA A 65 -50.14 -15.33 -10.81
CA ALA A 65 -49.46 -14.04 -10.81
C ALA A 65 -48.04 -14.14 -10.22
N TRP A 66 -47.88 -14.69 -9.02
CA TRP A 66 -46.57 -14.79 -8.37
C TRP A 66 -45.60 -15.76 -9.08
N LEU A 67 -46.12 -16.83 -9.70
CA LEU A 67 -45.32 -17.74 -10.53
C LEU A 67 -44.94 -17.16 -11.90
N GLY A 68 -45.31 -15.92 -12.23
CA GLY A 68 -44.90 -15.27 -13.48
C GLY A 68 -45.68 -15.67 -14.73
N PHE A 69 -46.71 -16.52 -14.62
CA PHE A 69 -47.44 -17.04 -15.79
C PHE A 69 -47.99 -15.91 -16.68
N PHE A 70 -48.54 -14.84 -16.09
CA PHE A 70 -49.10 -13.72 -16.85
C PHE A 70 -48.07 -12.82 -17.55
N ARG A 71 -46.77 -12.95 -17.23
CA ARG A 71 -45.65 -12.25 -17.89
C ARG A 71 -45.15 -13.03 -19.12
N GLU A 72 -45.27 -14.35 -19.10
CA GLU A 72 -44.75 -15.24 -20.16
C GLU A 72 -45.86 -15.74 -21.10
N ALA A 73 -47.10 -15.82 -20.64
CA ALA A 73 -48.25 -16.21 -21.46
C ALA A 73 -48.60 -15.11 -22.49
N PRO A 74 -48.71 -15.46 -23.79
CA PRO A 74 -49.04 -14.48 -24.83
C PRO A 74 -50.46 -13.93 -24.66
N SER A 75 -50.69 -12.72 -25.19
CA SER A 75 -51.91 -11.92 -24.99
C SER A 75 -53.21 -12.69 -25.28
N TYR A 76 -53.24 -13.49 -26.36
CA TYR A 76 -54.39 -14.31 -26.76
C TYR A 76 -54.76 -15.42 -25.76
N LEU A 77 -53.82 -15.89 -24.94
CA LEU A 77 -54.06 -16.88 -23.88
C LEU A 77 -54.32 -16.20 -22.52
N ARG A 78 -53.61 -15.10 -22.25
CA ARG A 78 -53.71 -14.35 -21.00
C ARG A 78 -55.09 -13.73 -20.78
N TRP A 79 -55.61 -12.99 -21.77
CA TRP A 79 -56.90 -12.31 -21.66
C TRP A 79 -58.10 -13.24 -21.36
N PRO A 80 -58.34 -14.36 -22.08
CA PRO A 80 -59.44 -15.26 -21.75
C PRO A 80 -59.26 -15.97 -20.40
N LEU A 81 -58.02 -16.26 -19.97
CA LEU A 81 -57.76 -16.85 -18.65
C LEU A 81 -58.07 -15.87 -17.51
N VAL A 82 -57.63 -14.61 -17.63
CA VAL A 82 -57.96 -13.55 -16.65
C VAL A 82 -59.46 -13.30 -16.62
N PHE A 83 -60.13 -13.24 -17.79
CA PHE A 83 -61.58 -13.10 -17.87
C PHE A 83 -62.31 -14.26 -17.19
N LEU A 84 -61.92 -15.51 -17.43
CA LEU A 84 -62.51 -16.70 -16.82
C LEU A 84 -62.36 -16.70 -15.30
N LEU A 85 -61.18 -16.34 -14.78
CA LEU A 85 -60.92 -16.28 -13.33
C LEU A 85 -61.71 -15.15 -12.65
N VAL A 86 -61.75 -13.95 -13.24
CA VAL A 86 -62.50 -12.80 -12.70
C VAL A 86 -64.01 -13.05 -12.77
N PHE A 87 -64.52 -13.58 -13.88
CA PHE A 87 -65.94 -13.94 -14.02
C PHE A 87 -66.33 -15.09 -13.08
N GLY A 88 -65.49 -16.12 -12.95
CA GLY A 88 -65.68 -17.21 -11.99
C GLY A 88 -65.72 -16.73 -10.54
N PHE A 89 -64.84 -15.79 -10.17
CA PHE A 89 -64.86 -15.15 -8.86
C PHE A 89 -66.17 -14.37 -8.62
N LEU A 90 -66.59 -13.53 -9.56
CA LEU A 90 -67.86 -12.78 -9.47
C LEU A 90 -69.08 -13.71 -9.40
N ALA A 91 -69.11 -14.78 -10.20
CA ALA A 91 -70.17 -15.78 -10.16
C ALA A 91 -70.22 -16.53 -8.81
N SER A 92 -69.05 -16.80 -8.20
CA SER A 92 -68.96 -17.47 -6.89
C SER A 92 -69.49 -16.62 -5.72
N LEU A 93 -69.69 -15.31 -5.90
CA LEU A 93 -70.29 -14.41 -4.90
C LEU A 93 -71.82 -14.36 -4.96
N LEU A 94 -72.44 -14.78 -6.06
CA LEU A 94 -73.91 -14.85 -6.21
C LEU A 94 -74.64 -15.65 -5.10
N PRO A 95 -74.14 -16.80 -4.60
CA PRO A 95 -74.80 -17.49 -3.49
C PRO A 95 -74.67 -16.76 -2.14
N LEU A 96 -73.63 -15.93 -1.93
CA LEU A 96 -73.55 -15.12 -0.70
C LEU A 96 -74.66 -14.06 -0.65
N ALA A 97 -75.07 -13.50 -1.80
CA ALA A 97 -76.22 -12.60 -1.90
C ALA A 97 -77.58 -13.26 -1.54
N ARG A 98 -77.61 -14.60 -1.39
CA ARG A 98 -78.79 -15.36 -0.95
C ARG A 98 -78.72 -15.78 0.53
N LEU A 99 -77.65 -15.41 1.25
CA LEU A 99 -77.44 -15.76 2.66
C LEU A 99 -78.47 -15.06 3.56
N ARG A 100 -79.27 -15.84 4.28
CA ARG A 100 -80.29 -15.34 5.23
C ARG A 100 -79.77 -15.36 6.66
N TRP A 101 -79.99 -14.26 7.38
CA TRP A 101 -79.64 -14.18 8.80
C TRP A 101 -80.48 -15.17 9.64
N PRO A 102 -79.89 -15.96 10.55
CA PRO A 102 -80.61 -16.99 11.27
C PRO A 102 -81.77 -16.47 12.14
N HIS A 103 -82.87 -17.22 12.19
CA HIS A 103 -84.02 -16.89 13.03
C HIS A 103 -83.77 -17.27 14.50
N ILE A 104 -84.52 -16.69 15.44
CA ILE A 104 -84.33 -16.95 16.88
C ILE A 104 -84.61 -18.43 17.21
N SER A 105 -85.66 -19.00 16.63
CA SER A 105 -86.00 -20.43 16.78
C SER A 105 -84.96 -21.40 16.21
N GLU A 106 -84.14 -20.99 15.23
CA GLU A 106 -83.02 -21.81 14.76
C GLU A 106 -81.89 -21.86 15.79
N ALA A 107 -81.65 -20.73 16.47
CA ALA A 107 -80.63 -20.62 17.52
C ALA A 107 -81.04 -21.30 18.83
N ASP A 108 -82.32 -21.21 19.21
CA ASP A 108 -82.87 -21.96 20.35
C ASP A 108 -82.73 -23.47 20.13
N ARG A 109 -83.09 -23.96 18.94
CA ARG A 109 -82.88 -25.36 18.57
C ARG A 109 -81.40 -25.76 18.61
N LEU A 110 -80.48 -24.93 18.11
CA LEU A 110 -79.05 -25.23 18.17
C LEU A 110 -78.53 -25.29 19.62
N LEU A 111 -79.01 -24.40 20.50
CA LEU A 111 -78.68 -24.41 21.92
C LEU A 111 -79.20 -25.69 22.60
N GLU A 112 -80.43 -26.11 22.31
CA GLU A 112 -81.00 -27.35 22.87
C GLU A 112 -80.30 -28.60 22.34
N GLU A 113 -80.01 -28.66 21.03
CA GLU A 113 -79.34 -29.79 20.37
C GLU A 113 -77.88 -29.95 20.82
N ARG A 114 -77.15 -28.85 21.06
CA ARG A 114 -75.74 -28.88 21.53
C ARG A 114 -75.58 -29.13 23.02
N ASN A 115 -76.51 -28.67 23.85
CA ASN A 115 -76.48 -28.91 25.30
C ASN A 115 -77.26 -30.18 25.70
N HIS A 116 -77.67 -30.99 24.71
CA HIS A 116 -78.42 -32.24 24.89
C HIS A 116 -79.66 -32.09 25.78
N LEU A 117 -80.42 -31.01 25.58
CA LEU A 117 -81.59 -30.67 26.40
C LEU A 117 -82.89 -31.30 25.86
N PRO A 118 -83.46 -32.33 26.52
CA PRO A 118 -84.69 -32.95 26.05
C PRO A 118 -85.92 -32.07 26.38
N HIS A 119 -86.96 -32.18 25.54
CA HIS A 119 -88.27 -31.54 25.70
C HIS A 119 -88.30 -30.00 25.60
N GLN A 120 -87.47 -29.41 24.73
CA GLN A 120 -87.53 -27.99 24.32
C GLN A 120 -87.64 -26.96 25.47
N PRO A 121 -86.76 -27.02 26.50
CA PRO A 121 -86.91 -26.20 27.69
C PRO A 121 -86.82 -24.69 27.43
N ILE A 122 -86.17 -24.24 26.33
CA ILE A 122 -86.09 -22.82 25.96
C ILE A 122 -87.43 -22.35 25.37
N GLY A 123 -88.11 -23.20 24.59
CA GLY A 123 -89.46 -22.93 24.06
C GLY A 123 -90.50 -22.78 25.17
N VAL A 124 -90.52 -23.72 26.12
CA VAL A 124 -91.46 -23.79 27.26
C VAL A 124 -91.47 -22.50 28.12
N GLN A 125 -90.40 -21.71 28.13
CA GLN A 125 -90.35 -20.41 28.83
C GLN A 125 -91.21 -19.31 28.19
N GLY A 126 -91.55 -19.45 26.90
CA GLY A 126 -92.40 -18.52 26.14
C GLY A 126 -93.81 -19.03 25.88
N GLU A 127 -94.16 -20.23 26.36
CA GLU A 127 -95.46 -20.86 26.18
C GLU A 127 -96.40 -20.62 27.37
N GLU A 128 -97.71 -20.64 27.09
CA GLU A 128 -98.79 -20.47 28.06
C GLU A 128 -99.58 -21.78 28.24
N PRO A 129 -100.12 -22.07 29.45
CA PRO A 129 -100.87 -23.29 29.70
C PRO A 129 -102.25 -23.24 29.03
N ALA A 130 -102.67 -24.33 28.39
CA ALA A 130 -103.94 -24.43 27.64
C ALA A 130 -105.22 -24.23 28.48
N PHE A 131 -105.13 -24.18 29.82
CA PHE A 131 -106.26 -23.98 30.73
C PHE A 131 -105.94 -22.91 31.77
N ASP A 132 -106.67 -21.80 31.76
CA ASP A 132 -106.43 -20.64 32.62
C ASP A 132 -107.01 -20.79 34.04
N THR A 133 -106.62 -21.85 34.76
CA THR A 133 -107.02 -22.07 36.17
C THR A 133 -105.87 -21.74 37.13
N PRO A 134 -106.14 -21.26 38.36
CA PRO A 134 -105.09 -20.96 39.34
C PRO A 134 -104.16 -22.15 39.63
N PHE A 135 -104.70 -23.37 39.67
CA PHE A 135 -103.93 -24.60 39.87
C PHE A 135 -103.05 -24.94 38.65
N ALA A 136 -103.59 -24.85 37.43
CA ALA A 136 -102.82 -25.08 36.21
C ALA A 136 -101.69 -24.05 36.05
N ARG A 137 -101.94 -22.76 36.35
CA ARG A 137 -100.89 -21.74 36.40
C ARG A 137 -99.80 -22.09 37.42
N ALA A 138 -100.17 -22.48 38.64
CA ALA A 138 -99.19 -22.83 39.68
C ALA A 138 -98.29 -24.01 39.25
N LEU A 139 -98.89 -25.06 38.66
CA LEU A 139 -98.16 -26.21 38.13
C LEU A 139 -97.27 -25.82 36.94
N TRP A 140 -97.73 -24.94 36.06
CA TRP A 140 -96.95 -24.41 34.93
C TRP A 140 -95.75 -23.58 35.38
N HIS A 141 -95.90 -22.72 36.40
CA HIS A 141 -94.79 -21.94 36.96
C HIS A 141 -93.72 -22.86 37.57
N GLU A 142 -94.11 -23.91 38.30
CA GLU A 142 -93.15 -24.91 38.80
C GLU A 142 -92.49 -25.71 37.66
N HIS A 143 -93.20 -26.01 36.57
CA HIS A 143 -92.61 -26.62 35.39
C HIS A 143 -91.59 -25.69 34.70
N GLN A 144 -91.97 -24.44 34.41
CA GLN A 144 -91.07 -23.43 33.85
C GLN A 144 -89.83 -23.23 34.73
N ARG A 145 -89.98 -23.18 36.06
CA ARG A 145 -88.87 -23.06 37.02
C ARG A 145 -87.91 -24.25 36.98
N ARG A 146 -88.44 -25.48 36.86
CA ARG A 146 -87.64 -26.72 36.71
C ARG A 146 -86.96 -26.85 35.35
N MET A 147 -87.47 -26.18 34.31
CA MET A 147 -86.77 -26.04 33.03
C MET A 147 -85.74 -24.90 33.06
N ALA A 148 -86.02 -23.79 33.75
CA ALA A 148 -85.12 -22.65 33.87
C ALA A 148 -83.79 -22.99 34.55
N THR A 149 -83.80 -23.88 35.56
CA THR A 149 -82.56 -24.39 36.17
C THR A 149 -81.68 -25.19 35.20
N ARG A 150 -82.27 -25.81 34.17
CA ARG A 150 -81.52 -26.51 33.08
C ARG A 150 -80.95 -25.55 32.04
N ILE A 151 -81.49 -24.33 31.94
CA ILE A 151 -81.04 -23.26 31.02
C ILE A 151 -79.85 -22.48 31.60
N ALA A 152 -79.55 -22.62 32.90
CA ALA A 152 -78.52 -21.85 33.60
C ALA A 152 -77.08 -22.02 33.05
N THR A 153 -76.80 -23.13 32.34
CA THR A 153 -75.48 -23.48 31.78
C THR A 153 -75.57 -23.85 30.29
N LEU A 154 -76.06 -22.93 29.47
CA LEU A 154 -76.03 -23.05 28.01
C LEU A 154 -74.68 -22.61 27.42
N ASP A 155 -74.09 -23.43 26.55
CA ASP A 155 -73.02 -23.04 25.61
C ASP A 155 -73.52 -23.08 24.15
N ALA A 156 -73.09 -22.12 23.32
CA ALA A 156 -73.32 -22.14 21.87
C ALA A 156 -72.26 -22.99 21.14
N GLY A 157 -71.08 -23.18 21.75
CA GLY A 157 -69.94 -23.90 21.19
C GLY A 157 -69.28 -23.18 20.01
N ARG A 158 -68.23 -23.80 19.47
CA ARG A 158 -67.53 -23.31 18.26
C ARG A 158 -68.33 -23.61 16.99
N PRO A 159 -68.16 -22.83 15.90
CA PRO A 159 -68.73 -23.17 14.61
C PRO A 159 -68.13 -24.48 14.06
N LYS A 160 -69.00 -25.39 13.63
CA LYS A 160 -68.71 -26.68 12.98
C LYS A 160 -69.26 -26.64 11.54
N PRO A 161 -68.66 -25.88 10.62
CA PRO A 161 -69.16 -25.75 9.26
C PRO A 161 -69.10 -27.09 8.52
N ASP A 162 -70.18 -27.43 7.82
CA ASP A 162 -70.40 -28.72 7.14
C ASP A 162 -69.65 -28.82 5.80
N ILE A 163 -68.33 -28.53 5.84
CA ILE A 163 -67.48 -28.41 4.64
C ILE A 163 -67.37 -29.75 3.89
N ALA A 164 -67.41 -30.89 4.61
CA ALA A 164 -67.23 -32.22 4.03
C ALA A 164 -68.32 -32.60 3.01
N ARG A 165 -69.52 -31.97 3.06
CA ARG A 165 -70.58 -32.17 2.05
C ARG A 165 -70.42 -31.29 0.81
N PHE A 166 -69.74 -30.16 0.93
CA PHE A 166 -69.43 -29.27 -0.21
C PHE A 166 -68.12 -29.65 -0.91
N ASP A 167 -67.16 -30.22 -0.18
CA ASP A 167 -65.88 -30.71 -0.72
C ASP A 167 -65.63 -32.17 -0.30
N ARG A 168 -66.35 -33.10 -0.96
CA ARG A 168 -66.24 -34.55 -0.73
C ARG A 168 -64.86 -35.13 -1.07
N PHE A 169 -64.10 -34.47 -1.93
CA PHE A 169 -62.82 -34.96 -2.47
C PHE A 169 -61.59 -34.22 -1.91
N GLY A 170 -61.77 -33.18 -1.09
CA GLY A 170 -60.67 -32.41 -0.51
C GLY A 170 -60.00 -31.42 -1.47
N LEU A 171 -60.65 -31.08 -2.58
CA LEU A 171 -60.10 -30.26 -3.67
C LEU A 171 -59.64 -28.87 -3.22
N ARG A 172 -60.17 -28.34 -2.10
CA ARG A 172 -59.71 -27.10 -1.46
C ARG A 172 -58.22 -27.10 -1.10
N ALA A 173 -57.59 -28.27 -0.95
CA ALA A 173 -56.17 -28.39 -0.63
C ALA A 173 -55.25 -27.96 -1.78
N LEU A 174 -55.66 -28.16 -3.04
CA LEU A 174 -54.82 -27.86 -4.21
C LEU A 174 -54.55 -26.35 -4.38
N PRO A 175 -55.56 -25.45 -4.35
CA PRO A 175 -55.33 -24.00 -4.35
C PRO A 175 -54.51 -23.51 -3.15
N ALA A 176 -54.70 -24.09 -1.97
CA ALA A 176 -53.96 -23.71 -0.77
C ALA A 176 -52.47 -24.07 -0.86
N LEU A 177 -52.15 -25.25 -1.41
CA LEU A 177 -50.78 -25.69 -1.66
C LEU A 177 -50.11 -24.83 -2.74
N LEU A 178 -50.80 -24.58 -3.85
CA LEU A 178 -50.30 -23.71 -4.92
C LEU A 178 -49.99 -22.30 -4.40
N LEU A 179 -50.87 -21.73 -3.57
CA LEU A 179 -50.67 -20.40 -2.98
C LEU A 179 -49.44 -20.35 -2.07
N ALA A 180 -49.20 -21.40 -1.28
CA ALA A 180 -48.02 -21.49 -0.41
C ALA A 180 -46.71 -21.60 -1.22
N VAL A 181 -46.70 -22.42 -2.28
CA VAL A 181 -45.53 -22.56 -3.18
C VAL A 181 -45.27 -21.26 -3.95
N ALA A 182 -46.32 -20.62 -4.47
CA ALA A 182 -46.20 -19.36 -5.21
C ALA A 182 -45.74 -18.20 -4.30
N PHE A 183 -46.22 -18.15 -3.06
CA PHE A 183 -45.75 -17.18 -2.07
C PHE A 183 -44.26 -17.35 -1.74
N ALA A 184 -43.79 -18.59 -1.55
CA ALA A 184 -42.36 -18.89 -1.37
C ALA A 184 -41.52 -18.48 -2.60
N TYR A 185 -42.05 -18.64 -3.82
CA TYR A 185 -41.39 -18.22 -5.05
C TYR A 185 -41.40 -16.69 -5.29
N SER A 186 -42.37 -15.96 -4.73
CA SER A 186 -42.60 -14.54 -5.00
C SER A 186 -41.47 -13.59 -4.59
N GLY A 187 -40.51 -14.05 -3.78
CA GLY A 187 -39.31 -13.31 -3.41
C GLY A 187 -38.12 -13.49 -4.36
N SER A 188 -38.25 -14.28 -5.43
CA SER A 188 -37.19 -14.55 -6.39
C SER A 188 -37.13 -13.52 -7.53
N ASN A 189 -35.96 -13.36 -8.17
CA ASN A 189 -35.83 -12.53 -9.39
C ASN A 189 -36.72 -13.00 -10.56
N GLY A 190 -37.21 -14.25 -10.53
CA GLY A 190 -38.12 -14.80 -11.53
C GLY A 190 -39.61 -14.54 -11.24
N ALA A 191 -39.96 -14.03 -10.04
CA ALA A 191 -41.35 -13.82 -9.63
C ALA A 191 -42.13 -12.85 -10.53
N GLY A 192 -43.43 -13.11 -10.69
CA GLY A 192 -44.36 -12.19 -11.35
C GLY A 192 -45.11 -11.30 -10.37
N ARG A 193 -45.74 -10.25 -10.91
CA ARG A 193 -46.55 -9.28 -10.16
C ARG A 193 -48.02 -9.38 -10.55
N LEU A 194 -48.92 -8.98 -9.64
CA LEU A 194 -50.36 -8.95 -9.91
C LEU A 194 -50.73 -7.97 -11.05
N THR A 195 -49.87 -6.99 -11.34
CA THR A 195 -50.01 -6.05 -12.46
C THR A 195 -49.89 -6.71 -13.83
N ASP A 196 -49.15 -7.82 -13.92
CA ASP A 196 -48.73 -8.41 -15.19
C ASP A 196 -49.90 -9.11 -15.91
N ALA A 197 -50.99 -9.37 -15.19
CA ALA A 197 -52.28 -9.79 -15.74
C ALA A 197 -53.01 -8.71 -16.55
N PHE A 198 -52.71 -7.43 -16.33
CA PHE A 198 -53.50 -6.29 -16.83
C PHE A 198 -52.73 -5.32 -17.75
N LEU A 199 -51.39 -5.33 -17.71
CA LEU A 199 -50.54 -4.52 -18.58
C LEU A 199 -50.68 -4.94 -20.05
N LEU A 200 -50.96 -4.02 -20.97
CA LEU A 200 -50.77 -4.29 -22.41
C LEU A 200 -49.26 -4.32 -22.69
N GLN A 201 -48.68 -5.52 -22.66
CA GLN A 201 -47.44 -5.81 -23.35
C GLN A 201 -47.81 -6.30 -24.75
N ASP A 202 -47.94 -5.36 -25.67
CA ASP A 202 -47.65 -5.67 -27.06
C ASP A 202 -46.16 -6.02 -27.13
N ARG A 203 -45.86 -7.16 -27.74
CA ARG A 203 -44.49 -7.66 -27.90
C ARG A 203 -43.94 -7.07 -29.18
N ASP A 204 -43.77 -5.75 -29.18
CA ASP A 204 -42.96 -5.06 -30.18
C ASP A 204 -41.61 -5.76 -30.31
N ASP A 205 -41.09 -5.79 -31.54
CA ASP A 205 -40.02 -6.71 -31.92
C ASP A 205 -38.78 -6.56 -31.04
N ASN A 206 -38.08 -7.69 -30.89
CA ASN A 206 -36.84 -7.79 -30.11
C ASN A 206 -35.65 -7.17 -30.88
N ALA A 207 -35.86 -5.99 -31.46
CA ALA A 207 -34.83 -5.13 -32.00
C ALA A 207 -33.93 -4.70 -30.84
N PRO A 208 -32.64 -5.07 -30.82
CA PRO A 208 -31.74 -4.69 -29.73
C PRO A 208 -31.67 -3.17 -29.64
N THR A 209 -31.87 -2.61 -28.45
CA THR A 209 -31.75 -1.17 -28.24
C THR A 209 -30.31 -0.74 -28.49
N LEU A 210 -30.08 -0.18 -29.68
CA LEU A 210 -28.80 0.35 -30.12
C LEU A 210 -28.14 1.18 -29.02
N ARG A 211 -26.97 0.73 -28.60
CA ARG A 211 -26.13 1.44 -27.63
C ARG A 211 -24.89 1.98 -28.32
N ILE A 212 -24.77 3.30 -28.37
CA ILE A 212 -23.62 4.03 -28.86
C ILE A 212 -22.77 4.45 -27.65
N ASP A 213 -21.59 3.84 -27.49
CA ASP A 213 -20.56 4.29 -26.54
C ASP A 213 -19.39 4.91 -27.34
N ALA A 214 -19.19 6.22 -27.28
CA ALA A 214 -18.14 6.95 -28.00
C ALA A 214 -17.21 7.73 -27.04
N TRP A 215 -15.91 7.67 -27.31
CA TRP A 215 -14.88 8.37 -26.55
C TRP A 215 -13.68 8.76 -27.43
N ILE A 216 -12.88 9.71 -26.95
CA ILE A 216 -11.67 10.21 -27.61
C ILE A 216 -10.48 9.89 -26.71
N THR A 217 -9.46 9.26 -27.27
CA THR A 217 -8.23 8.86 -26.58
C THR A 217 -7.08 9.74 -27.05
N PRO A 218 -6.57 10.66 -26.22
CA PRO A 218 -5.38 11.45 -26.54
C PRO A 218 -4.13 10.57 -26.71
N PRO A 219 -3.10 11.02 -27.47
CA PRO A 219 -1.84 10.30 -27.57
C PRO A 219 -1.17 10.16 -26.19
N GLY A 220 -0.53 9.00 -25.96
CA GLY A 220 0.02 8.64 -24.64
C GLY A 220 1.07 9.63 -24.08
N TYR A 221 1.80 10.34 -24.94
CA TYR A 221 2.75 11.36 -24.49
C TYR A 221 2.08 12.57 -23.82
N THR A 222 0.83 12.88 -24.19
CA THR A 222 0.12 14.07 -23.69
C THR A 222 -0.28 13.99 -22.22
N GLY A 223 -0.26 12.79 -21.63
CA GLY A 223 -0.68 12.52 -20.25
C GLY A 223 -2.17 12.77 -19.96
N ARG A 224 -2.99 13.08 -20.97
CA ARG A 224 -4.41 13.42 -20.79
C ARG A 224 -5.29 12.15 -20.70
N PRO A 225 -6.30 12.11 -19.80
CA PRO A 225 -7.25 11.00 -19.73
C PRO A 225 -8.18 10.97 -20.96
N PRO A 226 -8.77 9.81 -21.30
CA PRO A 226 -9.79 9.72 -22.35
C PRO A 226 -11.03 10.57 -22.04
N VAL A 227 -11.60 11.19 -23.09
CA VAL A 227 -12.78 12.04 -23.01
C VAL A 227 -13.99 11.29 -23.56
N PHE A 228 -14.94 10.94 -22.70
CA PHE A 228 -16.17 10.24 -23.10
C PHE A 228 -17.21 11.22 -23.64
N LEU A 229 -17.67 11.00 -24.87
CA LEU A 229 -18.67 11.84 -25.55
C LEU A 229 -20.10 11.42 -25.19
N THR A 230 -20.32 10.12 -24.97
CA THR A 230 -21.62 9.54 -24.63
C THR A 230 -21.67 9.18 -23.14
N GLY A 231 -22.51 9.88 -22.39
CA GLY A 231 -22.70 9.63 -20.96
C GLY A 231 -23.54 10.71 -20.30
N ARG A 232 -23.72 10.62 -18.99
CA ARG A 232 -24.57 11.55 -18.20
C ARG A 232 -24.11 13.03 -18.22
N ASN A 233 -22.91 13.29 -18.75
CA ASN A 233 -22.30 14.62 -18.88
C ASN A 233 -22.09 15.03 -20.35
N GLY A 234 -22.57 14.24 -21.33
CA GLY A 234 -22.17 14.30 -22.75
C GLY A 234 -22.94 15.29 -23.65
N ASP A 235 -24.01 15.90 -23.15
CA ASP A 235 -24.89 16.79 -23.92
C ASP A 235 -24.38 18.27 -23.93
N GLY A 236 -23.06 18.47 -23.82
CA GLY A 236 -22.42 19.78 -23.74
C GLY A 236 -22.08 20.38 -25.10
N THR A 237 -22.78 21.46 -25.49
CA THR A 237 -22.51 22.28 -26.70
C THR A 237 -21.27 23.18 -26.57
N GLN A 238 -20.17 22.66 -26.05
CA GLN A 238 -18.90 23.38 -25.85
C GLN A 238 -17.79 22.75 -26.71
N ASP A 239 -16.91 23.60 -27.28
CA ASP A 239 -15.75 23.17 -28.06
C ASP A 239 -14.86 22.20 -27.26
N ILE A 240 -14.80 20.93 -27.68
CA ILE A 240 -13.99 19.92 -27.00
C ILE A 240 -12.54 20.08 -27.47
N ALA A 241 -11.68 20.66 -26.63
CA ALA A 241 -10.29 21.00 -26.96
C ALA A 241 -9.33 19.80 -26.75
N ILE A 242 -8.81 19.26 -27.86
CA ILE A 242 -8.20 17.93 -27.96
C ILE A 242 -6.80 18.06 -28.60
N PRO A 243 -5.76 17.32 -28.16
CA PRO A 243 -4.46 17.31 -28.83
C PRO A 243 -4.52 16.73 -30.25
N ALA A 244 -3.63 17.18 -31.15
CA ALA A 244 -3.41 16.55 -32.44
C ALA A 244 -3.16 15.03 -32.32
N GLN A 245 -3.50 14.27 -33.37
CA GLN A 245 -3.37 12.80 -33.44
C GLN A 245 -4.20 12.01 -32.40
N SER A 246 -5.14 12.65 -31.69
CA SER A 246 -6.07 11.93 -30.80
C SER A 246 -6.99 11.00 -31.59
N VAL A 247 -7.26 9.80 -31.06
CA VAL A 247 -8.09 8.78 -31.72
C VAL A 247 -9.51 8.83 -31.16
N VAL A 248 -10.49 9.10 -32.03
CA VAL A 248 -11.91 8.87 -31.74
C VAL A 248 -12.19 7.38 -31.88
N THR A 249 -12.86 6.80 -30.89
CA THR A 249 -13.37 5.44 -30.91
C THR A 249 -14.87 5.45 -30.65
N VAL A 250 -15.64 4.83 -31.53
CA VAL A 250 -17.09 4.63 -31.36
C VAL A 250 -17.36 3.13 -31.32
N ARG A 251 -18.03 2.67 -30.27
CA ARG A 251 -18.55 1.30 -30.16
C ARG A 251 -20.07 1.34 -30.31
N LEU A 252 -20.56 0.75 -31.40
CA LEU A 252 -21.96 0.47 -31.64
C LEU A 252 -22.27 -0.94 -31.14
N THR A 253 -23.22 -1.09 -30.22
CA THR A 253 -23.64 -2.41 -29.72
C THR A 253 -25.14 -2.59 -29.99
N GLY A 254 -25.49 -3.63 -30.75
CA GLY A 254 -26.86 -3.87 -31.24
C GLY A 254 -27.17 -3.28 -32.63
N SER A 255 -26.22 -2.61 -33.28
CA SER A 255 -26.39 -2.05 -34.64
C SER A 255 -26.61 -3.14 -35.69
N SER A 256 -27.58 -2.95 -36.59
CA SER A 256 -27.88 -3.83 -37.74
C SER A 256 -26.89 -3.71 -38.91
N GLY A 257 -25.78 -2.98 -38.74
CA GLY A 257 -24.66 -2.90 -39.69
C GLY A 257 -24.69 -1.73 -40.68
N ASP A 258 -25.74 -0.88 -40.65
CA ASP A 258 -25.96 0.20 -41.62
C ASP A 258 -25.80 1.63 -41.04
N GLU A 259 -25.33 1.74 -39.79
CA GLU A 259 -25.08 3.06 -39.19
C GLU A 259 -23.69 3.61 -39.56
N GLN A 260 -23.71 4.76 -40.23
CA GLN A 260 -22.52 5.50 -40.63
C GLN A 260 -22.22 6.59 -39.59
N ALA A 261 -20.94 6.69 -39.21
CA ALA A 261 -20.42 7.72 -38.31
C ALA A 261 -19.46 8.60 -39.11
N ASP A 262 -19.74 9.90 -39.20
CA ASP A 262 -19.07 10.82 -40.10
C ASP A 262 -18.33 11.91 -39.34
N PHE A 263 -17.08 12.19 -39.70
CA PHE A 263 -16.37 13.37 -39.25
C PHE A 263 -16.32 14.43 -40.37
N LYS A 264 -16.81 15.64 -40.08
CA LYS A 264 -16.85 16.78 -41.02
C LYS A 264 -15.75 17.77 -40.62
N PRO A 265 -14.61 17.80 -41.32
CA PRO A 265 -13.50 18.69 -40.98
C PRO A 265 -13.84 20.16 -41.25
N ALA A 266 -13.39 21.06 -40.39
CA ALA A 266 -13.65 22.50 -40.46
C ALA A 266 -12.95 23.19 -41.66
N SER A 267 -12.03 22.49 -42.34
CA SER A 267 -11.43 22.90 -43.61
C SER A 267 -12.39 22.86 -44.81
N GLY A 268 -13.60 22.32 -44.64
CA GLY A 268 -14.62 22.26 -45.70
C GLY A 268 -14.46 21.09 -46.68
N ALA A 269 -13.56 20.15 -46.38
CA ALA A 269 -13.45 18.89 -47.12
C ALA A 269 -14.68 17.98 -46.87
N ALA A 270 -14.85 16.97 -47.72
CA ALA A 270 -15.95 16.00 -47.61
C ALA A 270 -15.91 15.22 -46.29
N ALA A 271 -17.07 14.75 -45.83
CA ALA A 271 -17.19 13.96 -44.61
C ALA A 271 -16.36 12.66 -44.70
N VAL A 272 -15.63 12.36 -43.63
CA VAL A 272 -14.78 11.17 -43.48
C VAL A 272 -15.49 10.18 -42.56
N ALA A 273 -16.03 9.12 -43.16
CA ALA A 273 -16.61 8.01 -42.40
C ALA A 273 -15.53 7.32 -41.54
N LEU A 274 -15.85 7.02 -40.27
CA LEU A 274 -14.95 6.29 -39.37
C LEU A 274 -14.76 4.85 -39.88
N GLN A 275 -13.53 4.33 -39.82
CA GLN A 275 -13.24 2.99 -40.35
C GLN A 275 -13.50 1.91 -39.28
N PRO A 276 -14.12 0.76 -39.65
CA PRO A 276 -14.26 -0.36 -38.72
C PRO A 276 -12.91 -1.00 -38.43
N VAL A 277 -12.60 -1.19 -37.15
CA VAL A 277 -11.40 -1.89 -36.70
C VAL A 277 -11.53 -3.37 -37.08
N LYS A 278 -10.85 -3.79 -38.14
CA LYS A 278 -10.57 -5.21 -38.36
C LYS A 278 -9.73 -5.71 -37.20
N ALA A 279 -10.17 -6.79 -36.56
CA ALA A 279 -9.49 -7.40 -35.43
C ALA A 279 -8.26 -8.20 -35.89
N ASP A 280 -7.21 -7.50 -36.33
CA ASP A 280 -5.95 -8.11 -36.75
C ASP A 280 -5.25 -8.78 -35.55
N GLN A 281 -5.33 -10.11 -35.50
CA GLN A 281 -4.54 -10.94 -34.61
C GLN A 281 -3.09 -11.00 -35.09
N ALA A 282 -2.34 -9.91 -34.90
CA ALA A 282 -0.93 -9.81 -35.32
C ALA A 282 -0.05 -9.23 -34.21
N ASN A 283 0.96 -10.02 -33.79
CA ASN A 283 2.13 -9.67 -32.99
C ASN A 283 1.97 -8.72 -31.77
N ARG A 284 1.91 -9.33 -30.58
CA ARG A 284 2.63 -8.82 -29.40
C ARG A 284 3.68 -9.84 -28.97
N PRO A 285 4.99 -9.61 -29.17
CA PRO A 285 6.03 -10.46 -28.60
C PRO A 285 6.20 -10.15 -27.10
N GLY A 286 5.97 -11.16 -26.26
CA GLY A 286 6.16 -11.12 -24.81
C GLY A 286 6.21 -12.56 -24.26
N PRO A 287 7.03 -12.84 -23.23
CA PRO A 287 7.38 -14.23 -22.87
C PRO A 287 6.24 -14.97 -22.16
N SER A 288 6.06 -16.23 -22.54
CA SER A 288 5.06 -17.15 -21.95
C SER A 288 5.48 -17.64 -20.56
N PRO A 289 4.67 -17.47 -19.51
CA PRO A 289 4.73 -18.32 -18.33
C PRO A 289 4.07 -19.69 -18.60
N THR A 290 4.53 -20.73 -17.91
CA THR A 290 4.12 -22.13 -18.14
C THR A 290 2.66 -22.38 -17.77
N ALA A 291 2.00 -23.29 -18.49
CA ALA A 291 0.59 -23.61 -18.31
C ALA A 291 0.27 -24.22 -16.92
N SER A 292 -0.81 -23.72 -16.31
CA SER A 292 -1.62 -24.46 -15.32
C SER A 292 -3.06 -24.51 -15.82
N SER A 293 -3.62 -25.72 -15.90
CA SER A 293 -4.93 -25.96 -16.52
C SER A 293 -6.09 -25.62 -15.58
N ALA A 294 -6.50 -24.35 -15.57
CA ALA A 294 -7.79 -23.92 -15.03
C ALA A 294 -8.73 -23.57 -16.20
N THR A 295 -9.79 -24.34 -16.39
CA THR A 295 -10.74 -24.16 -17.51
C THR A 295 -11.48 -22.82 -17.38
N PRO A 296 -11.31 -21.86 -18.31
CA PRO A 296 -12.11 -20.65 -18.30
C PRO A 296 -13.51 -20.97 -18.83
N THR A 297 -14.54 -20.79 -18.01
CA THR A 297 -15.92 -20.77 -18.49
C THR A 297 -16.05 -19.67 -19.54
N PRO A 298 -16.54 -19.95 -20.76
CA PRO A 298 -16.64 -18.93 -21.79
C PRO A 298 -17.66 -17.87 -21.39
N ALA A 299 -17.17 -16.66 -21.09
CA ALA A 299 -18.02 -15.48 -21.04
C ALA A 299 -18.64 -15.28 -22.42
N GLN A 300 -19.97 -15.15 -22.48
CA GLN A 300 -20.68 -14.99 -23.75
C GLN A 300 -20.30 -13.65 -24.37
N THR A 301 -19.67 -13.69 -25.54
CA THR A 301 -19.33 -12.50 -26.31
C THR A 301 -20.59 -11.85 -26.87
N ASP A 302 -20.81 -10.56 -26.60
CA ASP A 302 -21.88 -9.78 -27.26
C ASP A 302 -21.65 -9.77 -28.78
N THR A 303 -22.40 -10.57 -29.53
CA THR A 303 -22.08 -10.90 -30.93
C THR A 303 -22.24 -9.75 -31.92
N ASN A 304 -22.87 -8.64 -31.50
CA ASN A 304 -23.23 -7.50 -32.34
C ASN A 304 -22.58 -6.18 -31.85
N ALA A 305 -21.26 -6.20 -31.60
CA ALA A 305 -20.50 -5.02 -31.17
C ALA A 305 -19.47 -4.59 -32.25
N GLN A 306 -19.78 -3.52 -32.99
CA GLN A 306 -18.89 -2.94 -34.01
C GLN A 306 -18.10 -1.78 -33.42
N THR A 307 -16.77 -1.76 -33.64
CA THR A 307 -15.90 -0.67 -33.21
C THR A 307 -15.36 0.09 -34.43
N LEU A 308 -15.61 1.38 -34.47
CA LEU A 308 -15.19 2.33 -35.50
C LEU A 308 -14.12 3.27 -34.92
N THR A 309 -13.08 3.60 -35.68
CA THR A 309 -11.99 4.50 -35.24
C THR A 309 -11.57 5.51 -36.29
N LEU A 310 -11.14 6.69 -35.85
CA LEU A 310 -10.53 7.74 -36.68
C LEU A 310 -9.51 8.56 -35.88
N THR A 311 -8.35 8.83 -36.48
CA THR A 311 -7.32 9.72 -35.92
C THR A 311 -7.58 11.17 -36.36
N LEU A 312 -7.67 12.09 -35.41
CA LEU A 312 -7.93 13.51 -35.69
C LEU A 312 -6.65 14.26 -36.05
N GLY A 313 -6.55 14.70 -37.30
CA GLY A 313 -5.52 15.65 -37.76
C GLY A 313 -5.97 17.12 -37.72
N GLU A 314 -7.27 17.38 -37.89
CA GLU A 314 -7.84 18.73 -38.01
C GLU A 314 -9.04 18.93 -37.07
N SER A 315 -9.37 20.20 -36.79
CA SER A 315 -10.63 20.54 -36.11
C SER A 315 -11.84 20.25 -36.99
N GLY A 316 -13.00 19.95 -36.42
CA GLY A 316 -14.22 19.63 -37.17
C GLY A 316 -15.39 19.20 -36.27
N THR A 317 -16.51 18.82 -36.86
CA THR A 317 -17.65 18.25 -36.13
C THR A 317 -17.73 16.74 -36.34
N LEU A 318 -17.84 16.00 -35.24
CA LEU A 318 -18.17 14.57 -35.27
C LEU A 318 -19.69 14.42 -35.28
N ASP A 319 -20.22 13.69 -36.25
CA ASP A 319 -21.65 13.52 -36.53
C ASP A 319 -22.03 12.02 -36.43
N LEU A 320 -22.91 11.69 -35.49
CA LEU A 320 -23.38 10.31 -35.23
C LEU A 320 -24.91 10.32 -35.15
N GLY A 321 -25.55 9.95 -36.25
CA GLY A 321 -27.00 9.96 -36.40
C GLY A 321 -27.57 11.36 -36.21
N ASN A 322 -28.08 11.64 -35.00
CA ASN A 322 -28.68 12.93 -34.61
C ASN A 322 -27.85 13.71 -33.56
N ARG A 323 -26.59 13.33 -33.32
CA ARG A 323 -25.70 13.97 -32.32
C ARG A 323 -24.44 14.54 -32.98
N GLN A 324 -24.16 15.81 -32.68
CA GLN A 324 -22.99 16.53 -33.20
C GLN A 324 -22.13 17.08 -32.06
N TRP A 325 -20.81 16.85 -32.12
CA TRP A 325 -19.84 17.41 -31.17
C TRP A 325 -18.78 18.26 -31.91
N PRO A 326 -18.58 19.54 -31.54
CA PRO A 326 -17.51 20.36 -32.08
C PRO A 326 -16.17 19.99 -31.43
N LEU A 327 -15.22 19.51 -32.24
CA LEU A 327 -13.89 19.07 -31.82
C LEU A 327 -12.84 20.08 -32.29
N LYS A 328 -12.10 20.65 -31.34
CA LYS A 328 -11.07 21.66 -31.59
C LYS A 328 -9.69 21.06 -31.35
N VAL A 329 -8.95 20.82 -32.43
CA VAL A 329 -7.60 20.27 -32.36
C VAL A 329 -6.60 21.37 -32.00
N ILE A 330 -5.81 21.12 -30.95
CA ILE A 330 -4.65 21.90 -30.55
C ILE A 330 -3.43 21.31 -31.28
N PRO A 331 -2.68 22.10 -32.07
CA PRO A 331 -1.44 21.63 -32.68
C PRO A 331 -0.35 21.42 -31.61
N ASP A 332 0.52 20.45 -31.87
CA ASP A 332 1.71 20.17 -31.08
C ASP A 332 2.87 21.11 -31.51
N HIS A 333 3.79 21.45 -30.61
CA HIS A 333 4.86 22.42 -30.84
C HIS A 333 6.23 21.90 -30.39
N ALA A 334 7.16 21.81 -31.34
CA ALA A 334 8.51 21.30 -31.09
C ALA A 334 9.20 21.99 -29.89
N PRO A 335 9.93 21.22 -29.05
CA PRO A 335 10.47 21.72 -27.80
C PRO A 335 11.49 22.85 -27.99
N THR A 336 11.64 23.70 -26.97
CA THR A 336 12.66 24.75 -26.91
C THR A 336 13.70 24.41 -25.85
N ILE A 337 14.99 24.45 -26.18
CA ILE A 337 16.09 24.16 -25.24
C ILE A 337 17.21 25.21 -25.34
N ALA A 338 17.75 25.63 -24.19
CA ALA A 338 18.80 26.63 -24.08
C ALA A 338 19.75 26.34 -22.90
N PHE A 339 20.99 26.81 -22.99
CA PHE A 339 21.96 26.72 -21.89
C PHE A 339 21.57 27.63 -20.71
N ASP A 340 21.72 27.11 -19.49
CA ASP A 340 21.58 27.87 -18.24
C ASP A 340 22.98 28.26 -17.72
N GLY A 341 23.49 29.37 -18.23
CA GLY A 341 24.89 29.77 -18.03
C GLY A 341 25.86 29.10 -19.01
N ILE A 342 27.14 29.07 -18.67
CA ILE A 342 28.21 28.59 -19.55
C ILE A 342 28.62 27.16 -19.13
N PRO A 343 28.67 26.18 -20.05
CA PRO A 343 29.24 24.85 -19.81
C PRO A 343 30.67 24.93 -19.24
N LYS A 344 30.96 24.15 -18.20
CA LYS A 344 32.20 24.30 -17.42
C LYS A 344 32.76 22.96 -16.93
N ARG A 345 34.02 22.97 -16.50
CA ARG A 345 34.66 21.84 -15.82
C ARG A 345 34.24 21.82 -14.34
N ALA A 346 33.64 20.72 -13.90
CA ALA A 346 33.35 20.48 -12.49
C ALA A 346 34.63 20.18 -11.68
N VAL A 347 34.52 20.18 -10.34
CA VAL A 347 35.67 19.97 -9.44
C VAL A 347 36.34 18.61 -9.66
N ASN A 348 35.55 17.58 -9.96
CA ASN A 348 36.01 16.23 -10.31
C ASN A 348 36.50 16.07 -11.77
N GLY A 349 36.57 17.15 -12.55
CA GLY A 349 37.00 17.11 -13.96
C GLY A 349 35.91 16.82 -14.98
N ALA A 350 34.70 16.43 -14.56
CA ALA A 350 33.56 16.20 -15.44
C ALA A 350 33.13 17.47 -16.20
N LEU A 351 32.44 17.31 -17.33
CA LEU A 351 31.74 18.39 -18.01
C LEU A 351 30.39 18.62 -17.32
N GLU A 352 30.14 19.84 -16.87
CA GLU A 352 28.90 20.29 -16.24
C GLU A 352 28.15 21.24 -17.19
N ILE A 353 26.92 20.88 -17.54
CA ILE A 353 26.02 21.65 -18.41
C ILE A 353 24.75 21.98 -17.62
N GLY A 354 24.54 23.27 -17.33
CA GLY A 354 23.22 23.78 -16.95
C GLY A 354 22.35 23.98 -18.19
N PHE A 355 21.08 23.62 -18.12
CA PHE A 355 20.13 23.83 -19.21
C PHE A 355 18.73 24.19 -18.72
N THR A 356 17.98 24.86 -19.60
CA THR A 356 16.54 25.04 -19.50
C THR A 356 15.87 24.46 -20.73
N ALA A 357 14.77 23.74 -20.53
CA ALA A 357 13.97 23.14 -21.61
C ALA A 357 12.48 23.38 -21.37
N ARG A 358 11.74 23.58 -22.48
CA ARG A 358 10.30 23.87 -22.49
C ARG A 358 9.57 23.07 -23.56
N ASP A 359 8.40 22.57 -23.18
CA ASP A 359 7.50 21.77 -24.00
C ASP A 359 6.06 21.86 -23.45
N ASP A 360 5.03 21.79 -24.30
CA ASP A 360 3.63 21.92 -23.87
C ASP A 360 2.95 20.59 -23.49
N TYR A 361 3.53 19.45 -23.87
CA TYR A 361 3.10 18.11 -23.44
C TYR A 361 4.12 17.38 -22.55
N GLY A 362 5.39 17.78 -22.63
CA GLY A 362 6.49 17.39 -21.75
C GLY A 362 7.58 16.59 -22.47
N LEU A 363 8.85 16.88 -22.15
CA LEU A 363 10.00 16.27 -22.83
C LEU A 363 10.14 14.76 -22.55
N LEU A 364 10.58 14.03 -23.59
CA LEU A 364 10.86 12.59 -23.56
C LEU A 364 12.36 12.31 -23.38
N GLU A 365 13.21 12.98 -24.17
CA GLU A 365 14.67 12.87 -24.12
C GLU A 365 15.28 14.27 -24.27
N ALA A 366 16.43 14.52 -23.63
CA ALA A 366 17.32 15.60 -24.03
C ALA A 366 18.79 15.14 -23.97
N ARG A 367 19.62 15.67 -24.86
CA ARG A 367 21.04 15.30 -25.01
C ARG A 367 21.86 16.49 -25.53
N ALA A 368 23.15 16.52 -25.24
CA ALA A 368 24.09 17.45 -25.84
C ALA A 368 24.88 16.75 -26.96
N GLU A 369 24.74 17.26 -28.18
CA GLU A 369 25.53 16.89 -29.36
C GLU A 369 26.88 17.63 -29.27
N ILE A 370 27.99 16.90 -29.15
CA ILE A 370 29.34 17.44 -28.97
C ILE A 370 30.18 17.08 -30.19
N VAL A 371 30.51 18.07 -31.02
CA VAL A 371 31.22 17.89 -32.30
C VAL A 371 32.55 18.64 -32.27
N PRO A 372 33.69 18.09 -32.73
CA PRO A 372 34.92 18.86 -32.90
C PRO A 372 34.73 20.08 -33.81
N VAL A 373 35.36 21.21 -33.46
CA VAL A 373 35.34 22.43 -34.30
C VAL A 373 36.27 22.28 -35.50
N ASP A 374 37.50 21.82 -35.26
CA ASP A 374 38.60 21.76 -36.22
C ASP A 374 38.73 20.36 -36.85
N ALA A 375 37.64 19.84 -37.45
CA ALA A 375 37.59 18.49 -38.04
C ALA A 375 37.82 18.49 -39.56
N ASP A 376 38.69 17.60 -40.04
CA ASP A 376 38.78 17.26 -41.47
C ASP A 376 37.57 16.40 -41.89
N PRO A 377 36.77 16.79 -42.89
CA PRO A 377 35.65 15.99 -43.42
C PRO A 377 36.05 14.63 -44.01
N GLN A 378 37.35 14.33 -44.15
CA GLN A 378 37.89 13.04 -44.57
C GLN A 378 38.52 12.23 -43.43
N ALA A 379 38.53 12.75 -42.20
CA ALA A 379 39.03 12.01 -41.03
C ALA A 379 38.14 10.79 -40.70
N SER A 380 38.77 9.70 -40.29
CA SER A 380 38.07 8.47 -39.88
C SER A 380 38.26 8.25 -38.38
N PRO A 381 37.35 8.75 -37.51
CA PRO A 381 37.48 8.64 -36.06
C PRO A 381 37.26 7.19 -35.60
N LEU A 382 38.05 6.76 -34.61
CA LEU A 382 38.05 5.38 -34.10
C LEU A 382 36.88 5.09 -33.15
N TYR A 383 36.36 6.15 -32.50
CA TYR A 383 35.24 6.11 -31.56
C TYR A 383 34.14 7.06 -32.05
N PRO A 384 32.85 6.76 -31.76
CA PRO A 384 31.75 7.69 -32.05
C PRO A 384 31.87 8.99 -31.23
N LEU A 385 31.10 9.99 -31.63
CA LEU A 385 30.91 11.22 -30.84
C LEU A 385 30.34 10.87 -29.44
N PRO A 386 30.73 11.59 -28.37
CA PRO A 386 30.42 11.19 -27.01
C PRO A 386 28.94 11.44 -26.67
N GLU A 387 28.26 10.40 -26.18
CA GLU A 387 26.88 10.53 -25.70
C GLU A 387 26.82 11.28 -24.36
N PHE A 388 26.39 12.55 -24.41
CA PHE A 388 26.04 13.33 -23.22
C PHE A 388 24.52 13.44 -23.11
N LYS A 389 23.88 12.49 -22.42
CA LYS A 389 22.44 12.55 -22.11
C LYS A 389 22.20 13.50 -20.95
N LEU A 390 21.12 14.27 -21.03
CA LEU A 390 20.74 15.28 -20.04
C LEU A 390 19.74 14.69 -19.03
N ASP A 391 19.92 15.03 -17.76
CA ASP A 391 19.18 14.47 -16.64
C ASP A 391 17.86 15.23 -16.45
N LEU A 392 16.77 14.58 -16.89
CA LEU A 392 15.41 15.09 -16.75
C LEU A 392 14.86 14.72 -15.35
N PRO A 393 14.48 15.69 -14.50
CA PRO A 393 14.08 15.42 -13.11
C PRO A 393 12.72 14.72 -12.97
N SER A 394 11.90 14.74 -14.02
CA SER A 394 10.69 13.93 -14.17
C SER A 394 10.47 13.65 -15.65
N ARG A 395 9.88 12.49 -15.98
CA ARG A 395 9.32 12.25 -17.31
C ARG A 395 8.17 13.23 -17.56
N ASN A 396 8.07 13.72 -18.79
CA ASN A 396 7.01 14.64 -19.25
C ASN A 396 6.91 15.96 -18.44
N ALA A 397 8.02 16.46 -17.88
CA ALA A 397 8.04 17.80 -17.30
C ALA A 397 8.02 18.87 -18.41
N ARG A 398 7.16 19.90 -18.25
CA ARG A 398 6.94 20.98 -19.23
C ARG A 398 7.95 22.12 -19.15
N ASP A 399 8.24 22.59 -17.94
CA ASP A 399 9.34 23.52 -17.65
C ASP A 399 10.41 22.72 -16.90
N ILE A 400 11.61 22.61 -17.48
CA ILE A 400 12.75 21.94 -16.88
C ILE A 400 13.89 22.94 -16.73
N LYS A 401 14.49 22.97 -15.53
CA LYS A 401 15.77 23.60 -15.26
C LYS A 401 16.60 22.65 -14.39
N SER A 402 17.66 22.10 -14.96
CA SER A 402 18.56 21.17 -14.25
C SER A 402 20.01 21.34 -14.73
N ILE A 403 20.92 20.70 -14.00
CA ILE A 403 22.35 20.69 -14.29
C ILE A 403 22.79 19.23 -14.41
N SER A 404 23.35 18.87 -15.55
CA SER A 404 23.91 17.54 -15.81
C SER A 404 25.43 17.56 -15.71
N SER A 405 26.00 16.51 -15.14
CA SER A 405 27.44 16.35 -15.00
C SER A 405 27.87 14.96 -15.46
N ARG A 406 28.68 14.90 -16.52
CA ARG A 406 29.19 13.63 -17.08
C ARG A 406 30.69 13.68 -17.20
N ASN A 407 31.37 12.62 -16.75
CA ASN A 407 32.79 12.48 -17.02
C ASN A 407 33.00 12.11 -18.50
N LEU A 408 33.80 12.89 -19.21
CA LEU A 408 34.23 12.65 -20.59
C LEU A 408 35.77 12.73 -20.73
N THR A 409 36.53 12.77 -19.64
CA THR A 409 37.99 13.01 -19.67
C THR A 409 38.79 11.91 -20.36
N GLU A 410 38.20 10.72 -20.53
CA GLU A 410 38.79 9.56 -21.20
C GLU A 410 38.49 9.52 -22.71
N HIS A 411 37.57 10.37 -23.20
CA HIS A 411 37.17 10.38 -24.61
C HIS A 411 38.23 11.08 -25.48
N PRO A 412 38.55 10.61 -26.70
CA PRO A 412 39.57 11.23 -27.55
C PRO A 412 39.36 12.73 -27.88
N LEU A 413 38.16 13.28 -27.75
CA LEU A 413 37.92 14.73 -27.91
C LEU A 413 38.35 15.57 -26.68
N ALA A 414 38.74 14.95 -25.57
CA ALA A 414 39.20 15.64 -24.36
C ALA A 414 40.36 16.62 -24.67
N GLY A 415 40.26 17.86 -24.21
CA GLY A 415 41.24 18.91 -24.49
C GLY A 415 41.22 19.47 -25.92
N LYS A 416 40.35 19.00 -26.82
CA LYS A 416 40.14 19.62 -28.14
C LYS A 416 39.02 20.67 -28.07
N LYS A 417 38.98 21.58 -29.05
CA LYS A 417 37.85 22.50 -29.25
C LYS A 417 36.64 21.74 -29.77
N VAL A 418 35.52 21.90 -29.08
CA VAL A 418 34.23 21.28 -29.42
C VAL A 418 33.13 22.34 -29.47
N ARG A 419 32.18 22.11 -30.37
CA ARG A 419 30.91 22.81 -30.49
C ARG A 419 29.84 21.94 -29.85
N ILE A 420 29.14 22.48 -28.86
CA ILE A 420 28.10 21.81 -28.10
C ILE A 420 26.74 22.40 -28.51
N THR A 421 25.84 21.53 -28.96
CA THR A 421 24.45 21.87 -29.29
C THR A 421 23.52 21.05 -28.41
N LEU A 422 22.61 21.67 -27.67
CA LEU A 422 21.60 20.92 -26.92
C LEU A 422 20.46 20.53 -27.86
N ILE A 423 20.04 19.27 -27.79
CA ILE A 423 18.91 18.72 -28.54
C ILE A 423 17.89 18.19 -27.52
N ALA A 424 16.67 18.72 -27.60
CA ALA A 424 15.49 18.24 -26.90
C ALA A 424 14.60 17.44 -27.85
N LYS A 425 13.89 16.43 -27.33
CA LYS A 425 12.93 15.64 -28.09
C LYS A 425 11.66 15.39 -27.28
N ASP A 426 10.52 15.66 -27.92
CA ASP A 426 9.19 15.45 -27.35
C ASP A 426 8.69 14.01 -27.54
N GLY A 427 7.41 13.77 -27.21
CA GLY A 427 6.75 12.47 -27.38
C GLY A 427 6.17 12.19 -28.77
N LEU A 428 6.10 13.18 -29.66
CA LEU A 428 5.68 13.05 -31.07
C LEU A 428 6.88 12.80 -32.01
N GLY A 429 8.09 13.09 -31.53
CA GLY A 429 9.36 12.90 -32.19
C GLY A 429 10.03 14.17 -32.72
N GLN A 430 9.49 15.37 -32.46
CA GLN A 430 10.06 16.63 -32.94
C GLN A 430 11.35 16.97 -32.17
N GLU A 431 12.33 17.56 -32.85
CA GLU A 431 13.61 17.96 -32.22
C GLU A 431 13.74 19.49 -32.07
N GLY A 432 13.91 19.92 -30.82
CA GLY A 432 14.31 21.28 -30.47
C GLY A 432 15.82 21.41 -30.38
N ARG A 433 16.42 22.47 -30.93
CA ARG A 433 17.88 22.69 -30.91
C ARG A 433 18.26 24.04 -30.33
N SER A 434 19.26 24.07 -29.44
CA SER A 434 19.79 25.32 -28.90
C SER A 434 20.70 26.04 -29.91
N PRO A 435 21.01 27.33 -29.71
CA PRO A 435 22.24 27.92 -30.25
C PRO A 435 23.45 27.08 -29.83
N ALA A 436 24.44 26.96 -30.71
CA ALA A 436 25.64 26.18 -30.45
C ALA A 436 26.68 26.98 -29.65
N HIS A 437 27.37 26.34 -28.72
CA HIS A 437 28.41 26.96 -27.87
C HIS A 437 29.77 26.29 -28.09
N GLU A 438 30.84 27.07 -28.27
CA GLU A 438 32.18 26.54 -28.51
C GLU A 438 33.06 26.65 -27.26
N MET A 439 33.66 25.54 -26.85
CA MET A 439 34.58 25.47 -25.70
C MET A 439 35.70 24.46 -25.94
N ILE A 440 36.69 24.42 -25.04
CA ILE A 440 37.63 23.28 -24.96
C ILE A 440 36.99 22.21 -24.07
N LEU A 441 36.87 20.98 -24.56
CA LEU A 441 36.26 19.89 -23.78
C LEU A 441 37.12 19.57 -22.55
N PRO A 442 36.58 19.49 -21.32
CA PRO A 442 37.34 19.13 -20.14
C PRO A 442 38.05 17.78 -20.28
N GLY A 443 39.37 17.77 -20.12
CA GLY A 443 40.20 16.57 -20.18
C GLY A 443 40.87 16.24 -18.85
N ARG A 444 41.48 15.05 -18.78
CA ARG A 444 42.34 14.65 -17.66
C ARG A 444 43.58 15.55 -17.64
N ASN A 445 43.90 16.08 -16.46
CA ASN A 445 45.15 16.79 -16.23
C ASN A 445 46.20 15.78 -15.76
N PHE A 446 47.04 15.32 -16.69
CA PHE A 446 48.22 14.54 -16.36
C PHE A 446 49.22 15.41 -15.59
N SER A 447 49.77 14.85 -14.51
CA SER A 447 50.85 15.43 -13.71
C SER A 447 52.22 15.07 -14.29
N GLU A 448 52.39 13.84 -14.76
CA GLU A 448 53.61 13.38 -15.42
C GLU A 448 53.62 13.73 -16.92
N PRO A 449 54.60 14.50 -17.44
CA PRO A 449 54.70 14.83 -18.86
C PRO A 449 54.83 13.59 -19.76
N LEU A 450 55.44 12.52 -19.24
CA LEU A 450 55.56 11.24 -19.95
C LEU A 450 54.18 10.60 -20.19
N ALA A 451 53.31 10.60 -19.18
CA ALA A 451 51.94 10.11 -19.31
C ALA A 451 51.13 10.96 -20.30
N ALA A 452 51.28 12.28 -20.25
CA ALA A 452 50.63 13.20 -21.18
C ALA A 452 51.03 12.90 -22.66
N ALA A 453 52.30 12.60 -22.91
CA ALA A 453 52.79 12.25 -24.25
C ALA A 453 52.22 10.91 -24.77
N VAL A 454 52.10 9.90 -23.91
CA VAL A 454 51.46 8.61 -24.26
C VAL A 454 49.95 8.80 -24.53
N ALA A 455 49.27 9.63 -23.74
CA ALA A 455 47.88 10.00 -23.98
C ALA A 455 47.68 10.81 -25.28
N GLU A 456 48.65 11.65 -25.68
CA GLU A 456 48.63 12.33 -26.98
C GLU A 456 48.80 11.33 -28.15
N GLN A 457 49.71 10.35 -28.04
CA GLN A 457 49.87 9.30 -29.06
C GLN A 457 48.55 8.58 -29.34
N ARG A 458 47.83 8.18 -28.27
CA ARG A 458 46.46 7.64 -28.35
C ARG A 458 45.51 8.60 -29.07
N GLN A 459 45.48 9.87 -28.65
CA GLN A 459 44.57 10.88 -29.18
C GLN A 459 44.78 11.14 -30.68
N VAL A 460 46.02 11.10 -31.17
CA VAL A 460 46.36 11.38 -32.57
C VAL A 460 45.64 10.43 -33.54
N PHE A 461 45.70 9.11 -33.33
CA PHE A 461 45.05 8.15 -34.22
C PHE A 461 43.60 7.83 -33.83
N ALA A 462 43.21 8.04 -32.58
CA ALA A 462 41.81 7.85 -32.16
C ALA A 462 40.86 8.90 -32.76
N LEU A 463 41.36 10.12 -33.05
CA LEU A 463 40.62 11.17 -33.75
C LEU A 463 40.60 10.97 -35.28
N ASP A 464 41.66 10.40 -35.85
CA ASP A 464 41.75 10.06 -37.27
C ASP A 464 42.69 8.85 -37.46
N THR A 465 42.13 7.69 -37.76
CA THR A 465 42.87 6.42 -37.90
C THR A 465 43.96 6.47 -38.98
N ARG A 466 43.84 7.39 -39.96
CA ARG A 466 44.88 7.66 -40.98
C ARG A 466 46.18 8.23 -40.37
N GLN A 467 46.13 8.82 -39.18
CA GLN A 467 47.28 9.37 -38.46
C GLN A 467 48.10 8.31 -37.70
N MET A 468 47.78 7.02 -37.82
CA MET A 468 48.52 5.94 -37.13
C MET A 468 50.05 6.01 -37.32
N PRO A 469 50.61 6.28 -38.53
CA PRO A 469 52.06 6.43 -38.70
C PRO A 469 52.65 7.60 -37.92
N ARG A 470 51.87 8.65 -37.65
CA ARG A 470 52.28 9.80 -36.82
C ARG A 470 52.31 9.44 -35.34
N ALA A 471 51.38 8.61 -34.86
CA ALA A 471 51.40 8.10 -33.49
C ALA A 471 52.61 7.19 -33.25
N VAL A 472 52.95 6.33 -34.21
CA VAL A 472 54.19 5.52 -34.21
C VAL A 472 55.42 6.42 -34.15
N ALA A 473 55.54 7.42 -35.03
CA ALA A 473 56.68 8.34 -35.05
C ALA A 473 56.84 9.17 -33.76
N LEU A 474 55.73 9.53 -33.09
CA LEU A 474 55.75 10.20 -31.79
C LEU A 474 56.26 9.28 -30.66
N ASN A 475 56.02 7.97 -30.75
CA ASN A 475 56.53 6.97 -29.81
C ASN A 475 58.02 6.67 -30.06
N GLU A 476 58.43 6.59 -31.32
CA GLU A 476 59.85 6.48 -31.71
C GLU A 476 60.65 7.70 -31.25
N ALA A 477 60.11 8.91 -31.39
CA ALA A 477 60.73 10.14 -30.86
C ALA A 477 60.86 10.12 -29.32
N LEU A 478 59.88 9.57 -28.61
CA LEU A 478 59.88 9.46 -27.15
C LEU A 478 60.93 8.45 -26.63
N THR A 479 61.17 7.38 -27.39
CA THR A 479 62.09 6.27 -27.04
C THR A 479 63.53 6.48 -27.54
N LEU A 480 63.76 7.43 -28.46
CA LEU A 480 65.08 7.74 -29.05
C LEU A 480 66.16 8.12 -28.02
N ARG A 481 65.77 8.62 -26.86
CA ARG A 481 66.62 8.86 -25.68
C ARG A 481 65.96 8.34 -24.40
N ALA A 482 65.52 7.09 -24.40
CA ALA A 482 64.82 6.47 -23.28
C ALA A 482 65.56 6.56 -21.93
N ASP A 483 66.89 6.65 -21.94
CA ASP A 483 67.75 6.88 -20.77
C ASP A 483 67.59 8.28 -20.14
N GLU A 484 67.28 9.30 -20.94
CA GLU A 484 66.94 10.65 -20.47
C GLU A 484 65.43 10.85 -20.27
N THR A 485 64.58 10.18 -21.06
CA THR A 485 63.12 10.45 -21.11
C THR A 485 62.26 9.48 -20.31
N ILE A 486 62.73 8.25 -20.03
CA ILE A 486 61.94 7.18 -19.41
C ILE A 486 62.74 6.53 -18.27
N PRO A 487 62.80 7.15 -17.07
CA PRO A 487 63.70 6.72 -15.99
C PRO A 487 63.35 5.37 -15.33
N GLN A 488 62.23 4.74 -15.71
CA GLN A 488 61.82 3.42 -15.22
C GLN A 488 61.75 2.39 -16.34
N LEU A 489 62.47 1.28 -16.20
CA LEU A 489 62.52 0.20 -17.19
C LEU A 489 61.13 -0.43 -17.45
N SER A 490 60.25 -0.47 -16.46
CA SER A 490 58.84 -0.87 -16.59
C SER A 490 58.11 -0.01 -17.62
N HIS A 491 58.19 1.32 -17.49
CA HIS A 491 57.56 2.27 -18.40
C HIS A 491 58.17 2.18 -19.80
N TYR A 492 59.49 1.99 -19.92
CA TYR A 492 60.14 1.78 -21.22
C TYR A 492 59.58 0.54 -21.92
N LEU A 493 59.55 -0.62 -21.25
CA LEU A 493 59.05 -1.86 -21.83
C LEU A 493 57.57 -1.79 -22.22
N LEU A 494 56.75 -1.05 -21.47
CA LEU A 494 55.34 -0.78 -21.80
C LEU A 494 55.18 0.14 -23.02
N ILE A 495 55.98 1.21 -23.11
CA ILE A 495 55.96 2.13 -24.26
C ILE A 495 56.46 1.42 -25.54
N SER A 496 57.49 0.56 -25.42
CA SER A 496 57.98 -0.28 -26.53
C SER A 496 57.01 -1.40 -26.94
N SER A 497 56.27 -2.01 -26.01
CA SER A 497 55.24 -3.00 -26.36
C SER A 497 54.03 -2.32 -27.05
N ALA A 498 53.69 -1.10 -26.65
CA ALA A 498 52.69 -0.28 -27.32
C ALA A 498 53.11 0.12 -28.75
N HIS A 499 54.40 0.43 -28.98
CA HIS A 499 54.95 0.64 -30.34
C HIS A 499 54.75 -0.58 -31.24
N ALA A 500 55.12 -1.78 -30.77
CA ALA A 500 54.93 -3.02 -31.52
C ALA A 500 53.44 -3.30 -31.83
N ARG A 501 52.54 -3.05 -30.85
CA ARG A 501 51.09 -3.11 -31.09
C ARG A 501 50.63 -2.09 -32.13
N MET A 502 51.09 -0.85 -32.05
CA MET A 502 50.76 0.20 -33.02
C MET A 502 51.18 -0.15 -34.45
N GLN A 503 52.32 -0.84 -34.64
CA GLN A 503 52.75 -1.31 -35.97
C GLN A 503 51.93 -2.50 -36.49
N MET A 504 51.30 -3.31 -35.62
CA MET A 504 50.46 -4.46 -36.00
C MET A 504 48.96 -4.12 -36.16
N ALA A 505 48.49 -3.06 -35.50
CA ALA A 505 47.08 -2.68 -35.45
C ALA A 505 46.54 -2.20 -36.80
N SER A 506 45.90 -3.11 -37.52
CA SER A 506 45.37 -2.93 -38.89
C SER A 506 43.84 -3.05 -38.99
N THR A 507 43.17 -3.53 -37.94
CA THR A 507 41.70 -3.59 -37.84
C THR A 507 41.18 -2.56 -36.85
N THR A 508 39.91 -2.14 -36.99
CA THR A 508 39.25 -1.19 -36.07
C THR A 508 39.20 -1.69 -34.63
N GLU A 509 39.22 -3.01 -34.43
CA GLU A 509 39.29 -3.67 -33.12
C GLU A 509 40.70 -3.57 -32.52
N ALA A 510 41.73 -4.01 -33.25
CA ALA A 510 43.13 -3.90 -32.80
C ALA A 510 43.58 -2.44 -32.57
N LEU A 511 43.01 -1.48 -33.30
CA LEU A 511 43.22 -0.05 -33.06
C LEU A 511 42.60 0.40 -31.73
N LYS A 512 41.41 -0.09 -31.34
CA LYS A 512 40.82 0.19 -30.03
C LYS A 512 41.63 -0.45 -28.91
N ASP A 513 41.97 -1.74 -29.04
CA ASP A 513 42.82 -2.45 -28.06
C ASP A 513 44.16 -1.72 -27.84
N THR A 514 44.72 -1.13 -28.89
CA THR A 514 45.97 -0.35 -28.83
C THR A 514 45.74 1.02 -28.21
N ALA A 515 44.62 1.70 -28.53
CA ALA A 515 44.26 2.98 -27.94
C ALA A 515 43.97 2.85 -26.44
N ASP A 516 43.29 1.80 -26.02
CA ASP A 516 42.94 1.59 -24.61
C ASP A 516 44.15 1.06 -23.81
N TYR A 517 45.02 0.24 -24.40
CA TYR A 517 46.33 -0.10 -23.80
C TYR A 517 47.24 1.13 -23.59
N LEU A 518 47.28 2.07 -24.55
CA LEU A 518 47.98 3.35 -24.38
C LEU A 518 47.36 4.20 -23.27
N TRP A 519 46.03 4.13 -23.06
CA TRP A 519 45.37 4.79 -21.93
C TRP A 519 45.78 4.18 -20.59
N GLU A 520 45.81 2.85 -20.48
CA GLU A 520 46.27 2.14 -19.29
C GLU A 520 47.72 2.47 -18.94
N ILE A 521 48.60 2.56 -19.93
CA ILE A 521 50.01 2.98 -19.74
C ILE A 521 50.08 4.42 -19.25
N ALA A 522 49.34 5.36 -19.87
CA ALA A 522 49.31 6.75 -19.43
C ALA A 522 48.80 6.89 -17.98
N LEU A 523 47.74 6.14 -17.61
CA LEU A 523 47.24 6.11 -16.23
C LEU A 523 48.27 5.52 -15.25
N GLY A 524 48.92 4.41 -15.59
CA GLY A 524 49.92 3.78 -14.73
C GLY A 524 51.14 4.66 -14.47
N ILE A 525 51.57 5.43 -15.46
CA ILE A 525 52.67 6.40 -15.34
C ILE A 525 52.28 7.62 -14.47
N ASP A 526 51.03 8.10 -14.56
CA ASP A 526 50.57 9.33 -13.90
C ASP A 526 50.11 9.13 -12.44
N ASP A 527 49.33 8.07 -12.18
CA ASP A 527 48.72 7.83 -10.86
C ASP A 527 49.59 6.93 -9.96
N GLY A 528 50.57 6.22 -10.51
CA GLY A 528 51.56 5.39 -9.81
C GLY A 528 50.99 4.17 -9.05
N ASP A 529 51.88 3.39 -8.41
CA ASP A 529 51.53 2.12 -7.73
C ASP A 529 50.40 2.24 -6.70
N VAL A 530 50.28 3.40 -6.03
CA VAL A 530 49.24 3.67 -5.03
C VAL A 530 47.84 3.52 -5.64
N SER A 531 47.64 4.03 -6.86
CA SER A 531 46.35 3.96 -7.55
C SER A 531 46.03 2.57 -8.07
N LEU A 532 47.04 1.82 -8.54
CA LEU A 532 46.87 0.44 -8.98
C LEU A 532 46.54 -0.46 -7.79
N ALA A 533 47.13 -0.20 -6.62
CA ALA A 533 46.78 -0.88 -5.38
C ALA A 533 45.38 -0.49 -4.87
N GLU A 534 45.00 0.79 -4.92
CA GLU A 534 43.65 1.28 -4.60
C GLU A 534 42.59 0.66 -5.52
N ARG A 535 42.86 0.58 -6.82
CA ARG A 535 41.96 -0.04 -7.81
C ARG A 535 41.79 -1.54 -7.56
N LYS A 536 42.89 -2.27 -7.34
CA LYS A 536 42.86 -3.71 -6.95
C LYS A 536 42.06 -3.93 -5.67
N LEU A 537 42.24 -3.07 -4.66
CA LEU A 537 41.53 -3.15 -3.39
C LEU A 537 40.02 -2.91 -3.56
N SER A 538 39.63 -1.91 -4.36
CA SER A 538 38.23 -1.66 -4.70
C SER A 538 37.62 -2.81 -5.53
N GLU A 539 38.37 -3.38 -6.47
CA GLU A 539 37.93 -4.49 -7.31
C GLU A 539 37.71 -5.76 -6.48
N ALA A 540 38.66 -6.11 -5.61
CA ALA A 540 38.55 -7.27 -4.71
C ALA A 540 37.37 -7.11 -3.73
N GLN A 541 37.17 -5.90 -3.18
CA GLN A 541 36.00 -5.58 -2.35
C GLN A 541 34.69 -5.75 -3.11
N GLN A 542 34.64 -5.31 -4.38
CA GLN A 542 33.45 -5.44 -5.21
C GLN A 542 33.14 -6.92 -5.51
N LYS A 543 34.12 -7.72 -5.94
CA LYS A 543 33.99 -9.18 -6.15
C LYS A 543 33.48 -9.89 -4.88
N LEU A 544 34.04 -9.54 -3.71
CA LEU A 544 33.61 -10.10 -2.42
C LEU A 544 32.16 -9.70 -2.09
N SER A 545 31.77 -8.45 -2.32
CA SER A 545 30.40 -7.98 -2.07
C SER A 545 29.37 -8.68 -2.98
N GLU A 546 29.71 -8.88 -4.26
CA GLU A 546 28.91 -9.62 -5.23
C GLU A 546 28.81 -11.10 -4.86
N ALA A 547 29.91 -11.73 -4.43
CA ALA A 547 29.93 -13.11 -3.96
C ALA A 547 29.04 -13.33 -2.72
N LEU A 548 29.04 -12.38 -1.77
CA LEU A 548 28.13 -12.41 -0.62
C LEU A 548 26.67 -12.25 -1.05
N GLU A 549 26.39 -11.38 -2.02
CA GLU A 549 25.05 -11.14 -2.58
C GLU A 549 24.49 -12.35 -3.33
N ARG A 550 25.26 -12.93 -4.28
CA ARG A 550 24.87 -14.15 -5.02
C ARG A 550 24.97 -15.44 -4.19
N ASN A 551 25.19 -15.33 -2.88
CA ASN A 551 25.27 -16.44 -1.95
C ASN A 551 26.31 -17.51 -2.33
N ALA A 552 27.48 -17.07 -2.80
CA ALA A 552 28.61 -17.93 -3.15
C ALA A 552 28.99 -18.92 -2.03
N PRO A 553 29.57 -20.09 -2.37
CA PRO A 553 30.04 -21.07 -1.40
C PRO A 553 31.26 -20.57 -0.62
N ASP A 554 31.43 -21.06 0.61
CA ASP A 554 32.47 -20.64 1.55
C ASP A 554 33.90 -20.72 0.98
N SER A 555 34.15 -21.67 0.08
CA SER A 555 35.44 -21.86 -0.59
C SER A 555 35.75 -20.79 -1.65
N GLU A 556 34.72 -20.13 -2.20
CA GLU A 556 34.85 -18.96 -3.07
C GLU A 556 34.96 -17.68 -2.23
N ILE A 557 34.10 -17.52 -1.21
CA ILE A 557 34.17 -16.40 -0.27
C ILE A 557 35.56 -16.31 0.38
N LYS A 558 36.13 -17.44 0.82
CA LYS A 558 37.48 -17.46 1.42
C LYS A 558 38.54 -16.93 0.46
N LYS A 559 38.54 -17.36 -0.81
CA LYS A 559 39.51 -16.88 -1.81
C LYS A 559 39.41 -15.36 -2.00
N LEU A 560 38.20 -14.82 -2.03
CA LEU A 560 37.96 -13.39 -2.19
C LEU A 560 38.33 -12.59 -0.92
N MET A 561 38.15 -13.17 0.27
CA MET A 561 38.67 -12.60 1.52
C MET A 561 40.21 -12.56 1.54
N ASP A 562 40.86 -13.61 1.02
CA ASP A 562 42.31 -13.67 0.89
C ASP A 562 42.82 -12.65 -0.17
N GLU A 563 42.12 -12.48 -1.30
CA GLU A 563 42.38 -11.46 -2.34
C GLU A 563 42.25 -10.03 -1.79
N VAL A 564 41.18 -9.73 -1.03
CA VAL A 564 41.00 -8.43 -0.34
C VAL A 564 42.12 -8.19 0.68
N ARG A 565 42.49 -9.21 1.46
CA ARG A 565 43.57 -9.08 2.47
C ARG A 565 44.91 -8.76 1.80
N GLN A 566 45.22 -9.39 0.66
CA GLN A 566 46.43 -9.09 -0.11
C GLN A 566 46.39 -7.68 -0.73
N ALA A 567 45.30 -7.30 -1.40
CA ALA A 567 45.17 -5.97 -2.01
C ALA A 567 45.21 -4.84 -0.96
N MET A 568 44.72 -5.09 0.25
CA MET A 568 44.82 -4.14 1.37
C MET A 568 46.26 -3.97 1.87
N GLN A 569 47.05 -5.05 1.90
CA GLN A 569 48.48 -4.99 2.23
C GLN A 569 49.27 -4.24 1.16
N ASP A 570 49.01 -4.50 -0.13
CA ASP A 570 49.62 -3.76 -1.25
C ASP A 570 49.29 -2.26 -1.18
N TYR A 571 48.03 -1.91 -0.91
CA TYR A 571 47.61 -0.50 -0.76
C TYR A 571 48.26 0.16 0.46
N MET A 572 48.29 -0.50 1.62
CA MET A 572 48.99 0.02 2.80
C MET A 572 50.48 0.20 2.56
N LYS A 573 51.14 -0.71 1.82
CA LYS A 573 52.55 -0.62 1.46
C LYS A 573 52.82 0.60 0.58
N ALA A 574 52.09 0.76 -0.52
CA ALA A 574 52.24 1.90 -1.43
C ALA A 574 51.92 3.24 -0.73
N LEU A 575 50.92 3.26 0.16
CA LEU A 575 50.60 4.42 1.00
C LEU A 575 51.74 4.76 1.99
N ALA A 576 52.39 3.75 2.57
CA ALA A 576 53.52 3.92 3.49
C ALA A 576 54.80 4.38 2.78
N GLU A 577 55.06 3.87 1.57
CA GLU A 577 56.16 4.31 0.70
C GLU A 577 55.98 5.79 0.32
N ARG A 578 54.75 6.22 0.02
CA ARG A 578 54.39 7.65 -0.19
C ARG A 578 54.53 8.51 1.09
N GLN A 579 54.54 7.92 2.28
CA GLN A 579 54.65 8.63 3.56
C GLN A 579 56.07 8.74 4.12
N GLN A 580 57.10 8.21 3.44
CA GLN A 580 58.49 8.36 3.91
C GLN A 580 58.90 9.85 3.92
N PRO A 581 59.26 10.43 5.08
CA PRO A 581 59.45 11.87 5.19
C PRO A 581 60.84 12.29 4.71
N GLN A 582 60.92 12.93 3.54
CA GLN A 582 62.17 13.55 3.05
C GLN A 582 62.58 14.81 3.86
N ASN A 583 61.82 15.19 4.91
CA ASN A 583 62.15 16.28 5.84
C ASN A 583 61.43 16.15 7.19
N GLY A 584 62.09 16.57 8.28
CA GLY A 584 61.44 16.99 9.55
C GLY A 584 61.12 15.92 10.59
N GLN A 585 62.07 15.64 11.49
CA GLN A 585 62.03 14.57 12.50
C GLN A 585 61.12 14.85 13.73
N GLN A 586 60.03 15.63 13.59
CA GLN A 586 59.30 16.20 14.74
C GLN A 586 57.78 15.94 14.81
N ASN A 587 57.20 15.10 13.94
CA ASN A 587 55.74 14.89 13.88
C ASN A 587 55.26 13.45 14.25
N GLN A 588 56.14 12.57 14.73
CA GLN A 588 55.83 11.15 14.93
C GLN A 588 54.76 10.88 16.01
N GLN A 589 54.69 11.70 17.07
CA GLN A 589 53.74 11.49 18.18
C GLN A 589 52.28 11.82 17.84
N SER A 590 52.03 12.56 16.76
CA SER A 590 50.68 12.97 16.34
C SER A 590 49.97 11.96 15.44
N ALA A 591 50.72 11.09 14.75
CA ALA A 591 50.15 10.06 13.87
C ALA A 591 49.65 8.82 14.64
N GLN A 592 50.11 8.61 15.86
CA GLN A 592 49.94 7.37 16.62
C GLN A 592 48.55 7.19 17.29
N LYS A 593 47.55 7.93 16.79
CA LYS A 593 46.10 7.79 17.09
C LYS A 593 45.25 7.87 15.81
N MET A 594 45.74 7.28 14.72
CA MET A 594 44.96 6.96 13.53
C MET A 594 44.87 5.43 13.40
N LEU A 595 43.72 4.95 12.89
CA LEU A 595 43.25 3.56 12.85
C LEU A 595 44.37 2.50 12.82
N THR A 596 44.42 1.64 13.83
CA THR A 596 45.51 0.67 13.98
C THR A 596 45.41 -0.40 12.89
N GLN A 597 46.55 -0.87 12.37
CA GLN A 597 46.61 -2.01 11.43
C GLN A 597 45.85 -3.25 11.98
N ARG A 598 45.90 -3.43 13.30
CA ARG A 598 45.20 -4.47 14.05
C ARG A 598 43.67 -4.33 14.02
N ASP A 599 43.14 -3.12 13.89
CA ASP A 599 41.68 -2.87 13.88
C ASP A 599 41.07 -3.27 12.54
N LEU A 600 41.77 -3.01 11.43
CA LEU A 600 41.41 -3.50 10.09
C LEU A 600 41.47 -5.03 10.02
N GLU A 601 42.50 -5.64 10.60
CA GLU A 601 42.65 -7.09 10.68
C GLU A 601 41.54 -7.74 11.53
N ASN A 602 41.19 -7.15 12.68
CA ASN A 602 40.05 -7.56 13.49
C ASN A 602 38.73 -7.49 12.70
N MET A 603 38.48 -6.40 11.96
CA MET A 603 37.28 -6.26 11.14
C MET A 603 37.21 -7.28 10.00
N MET A 604 38.33 -7.58 9.33
CA MET A 604 38.39 -8.65 8.31
C MET A 604 38.06 -10.02 8.92
N ASN A 605 38.59 -10.33 10.11
CA ASN A 605 38.28 -11.58 10.82
C ASN A 605 36.80 -11.63 11.27
N GLN A 606 36.21 -10.50 11.62
CA GLN A 606 34.79 -10.40 11.96
C GLN A 606 33.89 -10.58 10.73
N ILE A 607 34.26 -10.02 9.58
CA ILE A 607 33.60 -10.27 8.28
C ILE A 607 33.67 -11.76 7.91
N GLU A 608 34.83 -12.41 8.09
CA GLU A 608 34.99 -13.85 7.83
C GLU A 608 34.07 -14.70 8.73
N ASN A 609 33.98 -14.37 10.02
CA ASN A 609 33.09 -15.06 10.97
C ASN A 609 31.61 -14.82 10.66
N LEU A 610 31.22 -13.62 10.24
CA LEU A 610 29.85 -13.31 9.83
C LEU A 610 29.45 -14.03 8.53
N ALA A 611 30.37 -14.12 7.56
CA ALA A 611 30.14 -14.89 6.34
C ALA A 611 30.00 -16.40 6.62
N ARG A 612 30.91 -16.98 7.42
CA ARG A 612 30.90 -18.40 7.82
C ARG A 612 29.69 -18.79 8.69
N SER A 613 29.16 -17.87 9.49
CA SER A 613 27.95 -18.08 10.31
C SER A 613 26.64 -17.84 9.55
N GLY A 614 26.71 -17.59 8.24
CA GLY A 614 25.55 -17.35 7.38
C GLY A 614 24.97 -15.93 7.47
N ASN A 615 25.46 -15.07 8.38
CA ASN A 615 25.02 -13.68 8.53
C ASN A 615 25.72 -12.76 7.50
N LYS A 616 25.48 -13.07 6.21
CA LYS A 616 26.08 -12.36 5.07
C LYS A 616 25.62 -10.91 4.97
N ASP A 617 24.48 -10.55 5.55
CA ASP A 617 23.98 -9.16 5.58
C ASP A 617 24.79 -8.28 6.52
N ALA A 618 25.10 -8.75 7.73
CA ALA A 618 26.04 -8.05 8.62
C ALA A 618 27.45 -7.97 8.01
N ALA A 619 27.91 -9.02 7.30
CA ALA A 619 29.17 -8.97 6.57
C ALA A 619 29.17 -7.89 5.47
N ARG A 620 28.07 -7.73 4.72
CA ARG A 620 27.89 -6.65 3.72
C ARG A 620 27.90 -5.26 4.36
N GLN A 621 27.29 -5.08 5.55
CA GLN A 621 27.32 -3.81 6.29
C GLN A 621 28.74 -3.43 6.74
N MET A 622 29.49 -4.38 7.32
CA MET A 622 30.88 -4.17 7.78
C MET A 622 31.82 -3.80 6.63
N LEU A 623 31.64 -4.38 5.43
CA LEU A 623 32.40 -4.00 4.22
C LEU A 623 32.11 -2.54 3.79
N GLN A 624 30.85 -2.11 3.84
CA GLN A 624 30.50 -0.70 3.55
C GLN A 624 31.07 0.27 4.59
N GLU A 625 31.11 -0.11 5.88
CA GLU A 625 31.71 0.71 6.94
C GLU A 625 33.23 0.83 6.78
N MET A 626 33.91 -0.26 6.42
CA MET A 626 35.33 -0.24 6.06
C MET A 626 35.60 0.72 4.89
N GLN A 627 34.80 0.66 3.82
CA GLN A 627 34.91 1.57 2.67
C GLN A 627 34.74 3.05 3.08
N ARG A 628 33.77 3.35 3.97
CA ARG A 628 33.57 4.71 4.52
C ARG A 628 34.80 5.18 5.31
N MET A 629 35.42 4.31 6.11
CA MET A 629 36.64 4.67 6.85
C MET A 629 37.83 4.98 5.94
N MET A 630 38.05 4.21 4.87
CA MET A 630 39.12 4.48 3.90
C MET A 630 38.91 5.79 3.15
N ASN A 631 37.70 6.06 2.66
CA ASN A 631 37.35 7.32 1.99
C ASN A 631 37.56 8.54 2.92
N ASN A 632 37.21 8.40 4.21
CA ASN A 632 37.41 9.45 5.21
C ASN A 632 38.90 9.69 5.55
N LEU A 633 39.73 8.64 5.60
CA LEU A 633 41.18 8.76 5.79
C LEU A 633 41.84 9.52 4.63
N GLN A 634 41.43 9.23 3.39
CA GLN A 634 41.97 9.87 2.18
C GLN A 634 41.62 11.36 2.11
N ALA A 635 40.43 11.75 2.58
CA ALA A 635 39.98 13.15 2.65
C ALA A 635 40.55 13.95 3.86
N GLY A 636 41.15 13.27 4.85
CA GLY A 636 41.47 13.79 6.19
C GLY A 636 42.65 14.75 6.31
N ARG A 637 42.83 15.73 5.41
CA ARG A 637 43.87 16.78 5.57
C ARG A 637 43.46 17.81 6.65
N PRO A 638 44.21 17.96 7.76
CA PRO A 638 43.81 18.87 8.85
C PRO A 638 44.01 20.34 8.47
N GLN A 639 42.90 21.05 8.23
CA GLN A 639 42.88 22.49 8.01
C GLN A 639 43.33 23.24 9.27
N ARG A 640 44.43 24.00 9.20
CA ARG A 640 44.91 24.84 10.32
C ARG A 640 43.87 25.92 10.67
N SER A 641 43.56 26.07 11.95
CA SER A 641 42.68 27.11 12.50
C SER A 641 43.25 27.68 13.80
N ASN A 642 42.91 28.95 14.12
CA ASN A 642 43.64 29.75 15.11
C ASN A 642 43.41 29.33 16.58
N PRO A 643 44.45 29.38 17.44
CA PRO A 643 44.35 28.94 18.84
C PRO A 643 43.55 29.91 19.74
N GLN A 644 43.50 31.21 19.43
CA GLN A 644 42.94 32.24 20.33
C GLN A 644 41.44 32.04 20.65
N GLN A 645 40.68 31.41 19.74
CA GLN A 645 39.23 31.22 19.89
C GLN A 645 38.86 29.90 20.59
N GLN A 646 39.86 29.09 20.96
CA GLN A 646 39.67 27.69 21.36
C GLN A 646 39.19 27.52 22.81
N GLN A 647 39.48 28.46 23.70
CA GLN A 647 39.23 28.30 25.15
C GLN A 647 37.72 28.27 25.50
N GLN A 648 36.92 29.24 25.05
CA GLN A 648 35.46 29.23 25.29
C GLN A 648 34.76 28.10 24.52
N THR A 649 35.17 27.84 23.28
CA THR A 649 34.62 26.74 22.47
C THR A 649 34.91 25.36 23.08
N SER A 650 36.03 25.19 23.79
CA SER A 650 36.37 23.92 24.44
C SER A 650 35.50 23.62 25.67
N GLU A 651 35.12 24.62 26.47
CA GLU A 651 34.19 24.43 27.60
C GLU A 651 32.80 24.02 27.12
N ALA A 652 32.28 24.68 26.07
CA ALA A 652 30.98 24.34 25.49
C ALA A 652 30.97 22.90 24.92
N ARG A 653 32.02 22.50 24.18
CA ARG A 653 32.16 21.12 23.67
C ARG A 653 32.10 20.08 24.78
N LYS A 654 32.85 20.25 25.88
CA LYS A 654 32.82 19.33 27.03
C LYS A 654 31.42 19.10 27.62
N GLN A 655 30.50 20.06 27.51
CA GLN A 655 29.12 19.88 27.98
C GLN A 655 28.25 19.16 26.94
N ILE A 656 28.49 19.40 25.64
CA ILE A 656 27.84 18.66 24.54
C ILE A 656 28.29 17.19 24.55
N ASP A 657 29.58 16.92 24.75
CA ASP A 657 30.15 15.57 24.84
C ASP A 657 29.51 14.78 26.01
N LYS A 658 29.36 15.41 27.19
CA LYS A 658 28.64 14.84 28.33
C LYS A 658 27.16 14.61 28.04
N LEU A 659 26.49 15.51 27.31
CA LEU A 659 25.09 15.32 26.93
C LEU A 659 24.92 14.10 26.01
N GLY A 660 25.82 13.92 25.04
CA GLY A 660 25.89 12.71 24.21
C GLY A 660 26.12 11.45 25.03
N GLN A 661 27.01 11.50 26.03
CA GLN A 661 27.24 10.37 26.95
C GLN A 661 25.99 10.05 27.78
N ILE A 662 25.31 11.05 28.37
CA ILE A 662 24.07 10.85 29.13
C ILE A 662 22.99 10.20 28.25
N MET A 663 22.89 10.59 26.97
CA MET A 663 21.94 9.97 26.03
C MET A 663 22.29 8.50 25.73
N GLN A 664 23.57 8.18 25.50
CA GLN A 664 24.01 6.79 25.27
C GLN A 664 23.80 5.91 26.51
N ASP A 665 24.14 6.42 27.70
CA ASP A 665 24.00 5.66 28.95
C ASP A 665 22.51 5.54 29.36
N GLN A 666 21.67 6.52 29.03
CA GLN A 666 20.20 6.42 29.19
C GLN A 666 19.57 5.37 28.26
N GLN A 667 20.07 5.22 27.02
CA GLN A 667 19.63 4.16 26.10
C GLN A 667 19.99 2.78 26.66
N LYS A 668 21.27 2.53 26.99
CA LYS A 668 21.73 1.26 27.58
C LYS A 668 20.92 0.88 28.83
N LEU A 669 20.60 1.86 29.67
CA LEU A 669 19.82 1.67 30.87
C LEU A 669 18.35 1.31 30.57
N MET A 670 17.77 1.87 29.52
CA MET A 670 16.44 1.51 29.01
C MET A 670 16.43 0.09 28.44
N ASP A 671 17.43 -0.27 27.64
CA ASP A 671 17.59 -1.62 27.06
C ASP A 671 17.74 -2.69 28.15
N GLN A 672 18.53 -2.39 29.19
CA GLN A 672 18.68 -3.25 30.37
C GLN A 672 17.39 -3.34 31.19
N THR A 673 16.67 -2.23 31.36
CA THR A 673 15.38 -2.23 32.07
C THR A 673 14.34 -3.07 31.32
N PHE A 674 14.28 -2.95 29.99
CA PHE A 674 13.36 -3.72 29.15
C PHE A 674 13.66 -5.23 29.21
N LYS A 675 14.93 -5.64 29.04
CA LYS A 675 15.33 -7.06 29.12
C LYS A 675 15.04 -7.65 30.51
N LEU A 676 15.22 -6.88 31.59
CA LEU A 676 14.94 -7.31 32.96
C LEU A 676 13.44 -7.38 33.29
N ASP A 677 12.60 -6.52 32.68
CA ASP A 677 11.13 -6.58 32.83
C ASP A 677 10.53 -7.74 32.01
N GLN A 678 11.05 -8.00 30.80
CA GLN A 678 10.65 -9.14 29.96
C GLN A 678 10.89 -10.49 30.66
N GLU A 679 12.03 -10.65 31.34
CA GLU A 679 12.34 -11.79 32.23
C GLU A 679 11.28 -11.93 33.33
N LEU A 680 10.95 -10.81 34.00
CA LEU A 680 10.01 -10.75 35.13
C LEU A 680 8.57 -11.06 34.70
N GLN A 681 8.12 -10.56 33.54
CA GLN A 681 6.82 -10.91 32.93
C GLN A 681 6.76 -12.37 32.48
N SER A 682 7.84 -12.90 31.89
CA SER A 682 7.91 -14.30 31.42
C SER A 682 7.82 -15.26 32.61
N ARG A 683 8.56 -14.99 33.68
CA ARG A 683 8.51 -15.77 34.92
C ARG A 683 7.17 -15.64 35.65
N SER A 684 6.55 -14.46 35.64
CA SER A 684 5.20 -14.25 36.21
C SER A 684 4.11 -15.03 35.47
N GLN A 685 4.30 -15.36 34.19
CA GLN A 685 3.39 -16.19 33.41
C GLN A 685 3.62 -17.71 33.59
N MET A 686 4.76 -18.11 34.16
CA MET A 686 5.11 -19.52 34.41
C MET A 686 4.52 -20.10 35.71
N GLY A 687 3.84 -19.29 36.54
CA GLY A 687 3.10 -19.79 37.71
C GLY A 687 3.97 -20.28 38.88
N ASP A 688 5.16 -19.69 39.05
CA ASP A 688 6.08 -19.95 40.17
C ASP A 688 5.50 -19.35 41.47
N ASP A 689 4.79 -20.18 42.26
CA ASP A 689 3.91 -19.74 43.35
C ASP A 689 4.70 -19.15 44.54
N LEU A 690 4.68 -17.83 44.68
CA LEU A 690 5.44 -17.07 45.70
C LEU A 690 4.78 -17.15 47.09
N GLN A 691 4.83 -18.33 47.70
CA GLN A 691 4.44 -18.54 49.10
C GLN A 691 5.65 -18.39 50.04
N PRO A 692 5.58 -17.54 51.08
CA PRO A 692 6.64 -17.42 52.07
C PRO A 692 6.48 -18.47 53.17
N GLU A 693 7.35 -19.47 53.21
CA GLU A 693 7.51 -20.36 54.38
C GLU A 693 8.64 -19.86 55.29
N ASP A 694 8.27 -19.31 56.44
CA ASP A 694 9.15 -19.16 57.60
C ASP A 694 9.26 -20.52 58.31
N GLY A 695 10.45 -21.16 58.32
CA GLY A 695 10.62 -22.47 58.97
C GLY A 695 12.08 -22.92 59.19
N ASP A 696 12.56 -22.89 60.43
CA ASP A 696 13.82 -23.51 60.85
C ASP A 696 13.72 -25.04 60.89
N GLY A 697 14.67 -25.78 60.27
CA GLY A 697 14.60 -27.26 60.26
C GLY A 697 15.83 -28.03 59.71
N MET A 698 16.76 -28.37 60.59
CA MET A 698 17.74 -29.48 60.55
C MET A 698 17.79 -30.46 59.33
N SER A 699 18.97 -30.50 58.68
CA SER A 699 19.84 -31.70 58.53
C SER A 699 19.48 -32.90 57.61
N GLN A 700 20.40 -33.14 56.65
CA GLN A 700 21.11 -34.42 56.38
C GLN A 700 20.57 -35.45 55.34
N ASP A 701 21.53 -36.06 54.61
CA ASP A 701 21.52 -37.32 53.80
C ASP A 701 20.88 -37.46 52.37
N ASN A 702 21.71 -37.12 51.36
CA ASN A 702 22.21 -38.01 50.29
C ASN A 702 21.27 -38.52 49.12
N PRO A 703 21.72 -39.30 48.10
CA PRO A 703 21.32 -39.15 46.67
C PRO A 703 20.64 -40.43 46.11
N PRO A 704 20.58 -40.77 44.79
CA PRO A 704 20.94 -40.09 43.51
C PRO A 704 19.70 -39.96 42.56
N THR A 705 19.72 -39.56 41.27
CA THR A 705 20.52 -40.01 40.11
C THR A 705 20.42 -39.05 38.91
N GLY A 706 21.36 -39.19 37.97
CA GLY A 706 21.21 -38.72 36.58
C GLY A 706 22.14 -39.53 35.66
N PRO A 707 21.75 -39.83 34.40
CA PRO A 707 22.65 -40.42 33.42
C PRO A 707 23.37 -39.31 32.63
N THR A 708 24.69 -39.27 32.71
CA THR A 708 25.53 -38.60 31.70
C THR A 708 25.50 -39.37 30.38
N PRO A 709 25.86 -38.70 29.27
CA PRO A 709 27.00 -39.22 28.51
C PRO A 709 28.25 -38.35 28.58
N ASP A 710 29.39 -39.01 28.37
CA ASP A 710 30.75 -38.47 28.28
C ASP A 710 30.95 -37.63 26.99
N GLY A 711 32.00 -36.82 26.81
CA GLY A 711 33.14 -36.50 27.68
C GLY A 711 34.50 -36.88 27.07
N GLU A 712 35.39 -35.91 26.83
CA GLU A 712 36.81 -36.17 26.46
C GLU A 712 37.79 -35.07 26.97
N GLN A 713 39.08 -35.43 27.09
CA GLN A 713 40.16 -34.77 27.87
C GLN A 713 41.48 -34.76 27.07
N ASN A 714 42.59 -34.04 27.35
CA ASN A 714 43.10 -33.09 28.39
C ASN A 714 44.27 -32.29 27.67
N GLN A 715 45.35 -31.62 28.15
CA GLN A 715 46.05 -31.08 29.35
C GLN A 715 47.26 -30.23 28.81
N ASP A 716 48.23 -29.57 29.48
CA ASP A 716 48.53 -28.90 30.78
C ASP A 716 49.87 -28.10 30.58
N GLN A 717 50.48 -27.28 31.44
CA GLN A 717 50.12 -26.60 32.70
C GLN A 717 51.01 -25.34 32.90
N GLY A 718 50.44 -24.21 33.35
CA GLY A 718 51.19 -23.08 33.94
C GLY A 718 52.00 -22.18 32.97
N GLN A 719 52.56 -21.04 33.39
CA GLN A 719 52.51 -20.29 34.68
C GLN A 719 53.08 -18.86 34.42
N ASN A 720 52.98 -17.80 35.26
CA ASN A 720 52.44 -17.61 36.62
C ASN A 720 52.03 -16.12 36.85
N GLN A 721 51.32 -15.85 37.96
CA GLN A 721 51.16 -14.59 38.73
C GLN A 721 51.52 -13.21 38.13
N ASN A 722 50.51 -12.31 38.11
CA ASN A 722 50.42 -11.26 39.15
C ASN A 722 48.94 -10.94 39.47
N LYS A 723 48.65 -10.14 40.50
CA LYS A 723 47.35 -10.10 41.20
C LYS A 723 46.60 -8.75 41.16
N ASP A 724 45.34 -8.81 41.59
CA ASP A 724 44.48 -7.73 42.09
C ASP A 724 43.98 -6.64 41.11
N SER A 725 42.92 -6.98 40.35
CA SER A 725 41.74 -6.11 40.13
C SER A 725 40.56 -6.92 39.58
N ALA A 726 39.61 -7.28 40.44
CA ALA A 726 38.45 -8.09 40.06
C ALA A 726 37.30 -7.23 39.52
N SER A 727 37.12 -7.22 38.19
CA SER A 727 35.89 -6.73 37.57
C SER A 727 34.93 -7.91 37.34
N LYS A 728 33.74 -7.88 37.95
CA LYS A 728 32.71 -8.90 37.72
C LYS A 728 32.03 -8.65 36.37
N ASN A 729 32.09 -9.63 35.46
CA ASN A 729 31.00 -9.79 34.49
C ASN A 729 29.72 -10.17 35.24
N PRO A 730 28.56 -9.58 34.92
CA PRO A 730 27.27 -10.15 35.29
C PRO A 730 27.06 -11.49 34.55
N SER A 731 26.42 -12.45 35.23
CA SER A 731 25.86 -13.64 34.59
C SER A 731 24.70 -13.27 33.65
N SER A 732 24.35 -14.15 32.71
CA SER A 732 23.17 -13.98 31.84
C SER A 732 21.87 -13.81 32.66
N PRO A 733 20.88 -13.03 32.19
CA PRO A 733 19.61 -12.81 32.88
C PRO A 733 18.86 -14.11 33.24
N ASP A 734 18.90 -15.12 32.36
CA ASP A 734 18.14 -16.38 32.42
C ASP A 734 18.39 -17.23 33.69
N GLN A 735 19.35 -16.86 34.54
CA GLN A 735 19.77 -17.62 35.73
C GLN A 735 19.61 -16.83 37.05
N MET A 736 19.01 -15.64 37.04
CA MET A 736 18.89 -14.81 38.24
C MET A 736 17.76 -15.25 39.18
N THR A 737 18.03 -15.29 40.48
CA THR A 737 16.99 -15.51 41.51
C THR A 737 16.12 -14.25 41.67
N ALA A 738 14.91 -14.40 42.21
CA ALA A 738 13.99 -13.27 42.41
C ALA A 738 14.58 -12.14 43.31
N GLU A 739 15.51 -12.47 44.20
CA GLU A 739 16.25 -11.48 45.00
C GLU A 739 17.35 -10.78 44.19
N GLN A 740 18.10 -11.52 43.37
CA GLN A 740 19.10 -10.96 42.46
C GLN A 740 18.44 -10.02 41.44
N LEU A 741 17.25 -10.39 40.94
CA LEU A 741 16.43 -9.58 40.03
C LEU A 741 15.99 -8.26 40.69
N ARG A 742 15.58 -8.30 41.97
CA ARG A 742 15.24 -7.09 42.76
C ARG A 742 16.47 -6.22 43.04
N GLU A 743 17.62 -6.82 43.31
CA GLU A 743 18.88 -6.07 43.49
C GLU A 743 19.37 -5.46 42.17
N ALA A 744 19.15 -6.13 41.03
CA ALA A 744 19.41 -5.58 39.69
C ALA A 744 18.50 -4.37 39.38
N LEU A 745 17.18 -4.46 39.60
CA LEU A 745 16.26 -3.31 39.48
C LEU A 745 16.69 -2.12 40.37
N LYS A 746 17.17 -2.39 41.58
CA LYS A 746 17.70 -1.40 42.52
C LYS A 746 19.02 -0.78 42.05
N GLN A 747 19.88 -1.52 41.36
CA GLN A 747 21.07 -1.00 40.68
C GLN A 747 20.71 -0.14 39.47
N LEU A 748 19.75 -0.56 38.63
CA LEU A 748 19.23 0.23 37.52
C LEU A 748 18.66 1.57 38.02
N ARG A 749 17.95 1.58 39.16
CA ARG A 749 17.50 2.83 39.80
C ARG A 749 18.66 3.74 40.19
N GLN A 750 19.72 3.20 40.81
CA GLN A 750 20.90 3.99 41.18
C GLN A 750 21.60 4.61 39.96
N GLN A 751 21.62 3.92 38.83
CA GLN A 751 22.12 4.45 37.55
C GLN A 751 21.18 5.55 37.01
N GLN A 752 19.86 5.36 37.08
CA GLN A 752 18.87 6.37 36.69
C GLN A 752 18.99 7.66 37.51
N ASP A 753 19.17 7.52 38.84
CA ASP A 753 19.42 8.62 39.77
C ASP A 753 20.76 9.33 39.51
N ALA A 754 21.76 8.61 38.98
CA ALA A 754 23.06 9.17 38.61
C ALA A 754 22.97 9.99 37.31
N LEU A 755 22.28 9.48 36.29
CA LEU A 755 22.03 10.20 35.03
C LEU A 755 21.26 11.50 35.27
N GLY A 756 20.23 11.49 36.13
CA GLY A 756 19.50 12.70 36.51
C GLY A 756 20.39 13.77 37.19
N LYS A 757 21.36 13.34 38.01
CA LYS A 757 22.35 14.24 38.64
C LYS A 757 23.36 14.78 37.62
N GLN A 758 23.81 13.95 36.67
CA GLN A 758 24.70 14.37 35.58
C GLN A 758 24.01 15.39 34.66
N LEU A 759 22.75 15.15 34.29
CA LEU A 759 21.94 16.08 33.50
C LEU A 759 21.81 17.44 34.20
N LYS A 760 21.54 17.46 35.51
CA LYS A 760 21.52 18.70 36.29
C LYS A 760 22.90 19.39 36.29
N GLY A 761 23.99 18.64 36.41
CA GLY A 761 25.34 19.17 36.30
C GLY A 761 25.66 19.79 34.92
N VAL A 762 25.07 19.27 33.85
CA VAL A 762 25.13 19.87 32.50
C VAL A 762 24.29 21.15 32.43
N GLN A 763 23.06 21.17 32.97
CA GLN A 763 22.22 22.37 33.06
C GLN A 763 22.92 23.51 33.84
N ASP A 764 23.47 23.21 35.01
CA ASP A 764 24.24 24.16 35.83
C ASP A 764 25.51 24.64 35.12
N GLY A 765 26.14 23.77 34.31
CA GLY A 765 27.29 24.09 33.48
C GLY A 765 26.96 25.04 32.32
N LEU A 766 25.84 24.82 31.64
CA LEU A 766 25.35 25.67 30.56
C LEU A 766 24.94 27.06 31.08
N GLY A 767 24.24 27.11 32.23
CA GLY A 767 23.87 28.36 32.88
C GLY A 767 25.07 29.24 33.23
N LYS A 768 26.19 28.63 33.68
CA LYS A 768 27.46 29.33 33.92
C LYS A 768 28.14 29.85 32.65
N LEU A 769 27.84 29.27 31.49
CA LEU A 769 28.28 29.74 30.17
C LEU A 769 27.33 30.79 29.56
N GLY A 770 26.31 31.25 30.31
CA GLY A 770 25.30 32.20 29.83
C GLY A 770 24.22 31.58 28.93
N ILE A 771 24.28 30.26 28.68
CA ILE A 771 23.30 29.53 27.88
C ILE A 771 22.15 29.12 28.81
N LYS A 772 20.94 29.65 28.57
CA LYS A 772 19.75 29.20 29.30
C LYS A 772 19.35 27.80 28.79
N PRO A 773 19.38 26.75 29.62
CA PRO A 773 18.90 25.44 29.19
C PRO A 773 17.39 25.52 28.89
N GLY A 774 16.99 25.00 27.72
CA GLY A 774 15.58 24.96 27.29
C GLY A 774 14.71 24.07 28.19
N GLU A 775 13.39 24.31 28.15
CA GLU A 775 12.41 23.61 29.00
C GLU A 775 12.46 22.07 28.83
N ASN A 776 12.80 21.61 27.62
CA ASN A 776 12.99 20.20 27.28
C ASN A 776 14.04 19.50 28.18
N PHE A 777 15.11 20.18 28.62
CA PHE A 777 16.04 19.60 29.60
C PHE A 777 15.43 19.47 31.00
N GLY A 778 14.56 20.42 31.37
CA GLY A 778 13.76 20.33 32.60
C GLY A 778 12.73 19.20 32.55
N GLN A 779 12.13 18.95 31.37
CA GLN A 779 11.23 17.80 31.16
C GLN A 779 11.98 16.48 31.21
N ALA A 780 13.14 16.36 30.55
CA ALA A 780 13.99 15.17 30.62
C ALA A 780 14.32 14.80 32.08
N GLY A 781 14.70 15.79 32.91
CA GLY A 781 14.96 15.56 34.34
C GLY A 781 13.75 15.04 35.14
N ARG A 782 12.53 15.52 34.82
CA ARG A 782 11.28 15.03 35.44
C ARG A 782 10.97 13.59 35.03
N GLU A 783 11.12 13.26 33.76
CA GLU A 783 10.85 11.92 33.24
C GLU A 783 11.90 10.90 33.73
N MET A 784 13.17 11.30 33.86
CA MET A 784 14.22 10.50 34.52
C MET A 784 13.89 10.19 35.98
N GLN A 785 13.39 11.19 36.74
CA GLN A 785 12.96 10.96 38.13
C GLN A 785 11.76 10.01 38.18
N GLY A 786 10.76 10.20 37.31
CA GLY A 786 9.60 9.31 37.20
C GLY A 786 9.98 7.87 36.88
N ALA A 787 10.98 7.67 36.00
CA ALA A 787 11.56 6.36 35.72
C ALA A 787 12.28 5.75 36.94
N GLY A 788 13.09 6.53 37.66
CA GLY A 788 13.75 6.07 38.89
C GLY A 788 12.74 5.67 39.97
N GLU A 789 11.65 6.42 40.11
CA GLU A 789 10.54 6.08 41.00
C GLU A 789 9.78 4.82 40.56
N ALA A 790 9.66 4.56 39.25
CA ALA A 790 9.02 3.35 38.72
C ALA A 790 9.92 2.10 38.93
N LEU A 791 11.22 2.20 38.64
CA LEU A 791 12.22 1.18 38.99
C LEU A 791 12.19 0.86 40.48
N GLY A 792 12.11 1.90 41.33
CA GLY A 792 11.99 1.75 42.78
C GLY A 792 10.69 1.13 43.29
N LYS A 793 9.69 0.95 42.42
CA LYS A 793 8.39 0.30 42.69
C LYS A 793 8.24 -1.03 41.92
N SER A 794 9.33 -1.54 41.32
CA SER A 794 9.35 -2.72 40.45
C SER A 794 8.37 -2.64 39.26
N GLN A 795 8.23 -1.46 38.65
CA GLN A 795 7.35 -1.21 37.51
C GLN A 795 8.19 -0.92 36.26
N GLY A 796 8.85 -1.93 35.70
CA GLY A 796 9.78 -1.78 34.58
C GLY A 796 9.10 -1.26 33.30
N ASP A 797 7.91 -1.77 32.95
CA ASP A 797 7.01 -1.16 31.94
C ASP A 797 6.96 0.38 31.99
N ARG A 798 6.68 0.92 33.18
CA ARG A 798 6.55 2.38 33.40
C ARG A 798 7.90 3.08 33.44
N ALA A 799 8.96 2.38 33.88
CA ALA A 799 10.31 2.90 33.82
C ALA A 799 10.77 3.07 32.38
N VAL A 800 10.61 2.05 31.52
CA VAL A 800 10.93 2.10 30.07
C VAL A 800 10.16 3.24 29.39
N GLN A 801 8.86 3.40 29.69
CA GLN A 801 8.05 4.51 29.19
C GLN A 801 8.48 5.90 29.71
N GLY A 802 9.09 6.00 30.88
CA GLY A 802 9.69 7.23 31.41
C GLY A 802 11.06 7.50 30.77
N GLN A 803 11.89 6.47 30.61
CA GLN A 803 13.22 6.53 29.99
C GLN A 803 13.15 6.96 28.53
N GLY A 804 12.20 6.42 27.76
CA GLY A 804 11.97 6.84 26.37
C GLY A 804 11.53 8.31 26.25
N ARG A 805 10.65 8.78 27.14
CA ARG A 805 10.25 10.19 27.20
C ARG A 805 11.39 11.11 27.65
N ALA A 806 12.23 10.66 28.59
CA ALA A 806 13.43 11.37 28.97
C ALA A 806 14.42 11.50 27.80
N LEU A 807 14.66 10.42 27.05
CA LEU A 807 15.58 10.41 25.92
C LEU A 807 15.13 11.31 24.76
N GLU A 808 13.83 11.33 24.43
CA GLU A 808 13.32 12.25 23.41
C GLU A 808 13.35 13.71 23.88
N ALA A 809 13.09 13.99 25.16
CA ALA A 809 13.26 15.32 25.73
C ALA A 809 14.74 15.78 25.74
N LEU A 810 15.70 14.87 25.93
CA LEU A 810 17.13 15.16 25.74
C LEU A 810 17.45 15.51 24.28
N ARG A 811 16.95 14.73 23.31
CA ARG A 811 17.13 15.01 21.86
C ARG A 811 16.59 16.39 21.51
N GLN A 812 15.40 16.75 21.98
CA GLN A 812 14.78 18.05 21.72
C GLN A 812 15.58 19.20 22.35
N GLY A 813 15.99 19.07 23.62
CA GLY A 813 16.86 20.05 24.27
C GLY A 813 18.22 20.23 23.56
N ALA A 814 18.79 19.16 23.00
CA ALA A 814 20.03 19.23 22.21
C ALA A 814 19.83 20.02 20.90
N ARG A 815 18.71 19.81 20.19
CA ARG A 815 18.34 20.60 19.00
C ARG A 815 18.17 22.08 19.35
N ASP A 816 17.45 22.40 20.43
CA ASP A 816 17.25 23.78 20.91
C ASP A 816 18.58 24.49 21.22
N MET A 817 19.50 23.79 21.90
CA MET A 817 20.83 24.33 22.22
C MET A 817 21.65 24.63 20.95
N MET A 818 21.62 23.73 19.96
CA MET A 818 22.32 23.96 18.69
C MET A 818 21.73 25.14 17.91
N ASN A 819 20.41 25.29 17.90
CA ASN A 819 19.73 26.43 17.28
C ASN A 819 20.13 27.76 17.96
N GLN A 820 20.12 27.80 19.30
CA GLN A 820 20.54 28.98 20.07
C GLN A 820 22.03 29.30 19.85
N MET A 821 22.90 28.28 19.78
CA MET A 821 24.33 28.46 19.51
C MET A 821 24.58 29.01 18.10
N MET A 822 23.85 28.55 17.08
CA MET A 822 23.96 29.12 15.73
C MET A 822 23.51 30.59 15.68
N GLN A 823 22.41 30.95 16.37
CA GLN A 823 21.96 32.35 16.45
C GLN A 823 22.98 33.25 17.17
N ALA A 824 23.56 32.78 18.28
CA ALA A 824 24.62 33.51 18.97
C ALA A 824 25.88 33.68 18.09
N MET A 825 26.23 32.67 17.29
CA MET A 825 27.37 32.72 16.36
C MET A 825 27.12 33.70 15.19
N GLN A 826 25.89 33.82 14.71
CA GLN A 826 25.51 34.82 13.70
C GLN A 826 25.56 36.26 14.24
N GLN A 827 25.10 36.50 15.48
CA GLN A 827 25.16 37.84 16.08
C GLN A 827 26.58 38.29 16.45
N GLY A 828 27.53 37.35 16.62
CA GLY A 828 28.92 37.66 16.94
C GLY A 828 29.76 38.21 15.77
N GLN A 829 29.31 38.09 14.51
CA GLN A 829 30.12 38.44 13.33
C GLN A 829 29.86 39.87 12.81
N GLY A 830 30.05 40.85 13.70
CA GLY A 830 29.92 42.27 13.36
C GLY A 830 31.15 42.85 12.64
N GLN A 831 30.90 43.51 11.51
CA GLN A 831 31.76 44.54 10.89
C GLN A 831 33.14 44.09 10.35
N GLY A 832 33.12 43.39 9.21
CA GLY A 832 34.27 43.24 8.29
C GLY A 832 33.83 43.48 6.84
N GLN A 833 34.53 44.36 6.11
CA GLN A 833 34.06 44.88 4.81
C GLN A 833 34.57 44.03 3.63
N GLY A 834 33.66 43.34 2.93
CA GLY A 834 33.98 42.51 1.75
C GLY A 834 32.72 42.16 0.94
N GLN A 835 32.83 42.13 -0.39
CA GLN A 835 31.68 42.06 -1.31
C GLN A 835 31.06 40.66 -1.44
N GLY A 836 29.73 40.62 -1.58
CA GLY A 836 29.05 39.73 -2.54
C GLY A 836 28.83 38.26 -2.14
N MET A 837 27.75 37.99 -1.38
CA MET A 837 27.06 36.70 -1.35
C MET A 837 25.57 36.94 -1.49
N ALA A 838 24.89 36.14 -2.32
CA ALA A 838 23.44 36.26 -2.56
C ALA A 838 22.61 35.50 -1.52
N GLU A 839 21.43 36.03 -1.22
CA GLU A 839 20.49 35.47 -0.24
C GLU A 839 19.68 34.34 -0.86
N GLY A 840 19.63 33.16 -0.21
CA GLY A 840 18.72 32.07 -0.61
C GLY A 840 19.29 30.65 -0.68
N ASN A 841 19.71 30.06 0.44
CA ASN A 841 19.70 28.59 0.61
C ASN A 841 19.53 28.17 2.07
N GLN A 842 18.31 28.29 2.62
CA GLN A 842 17.99 27.80 3.97
C GLN A 842 17.69 26.29 3.93
N GLY A 843 18.72 25.49 3.71
CA GLY A 843 18.64 24.03 3.75
C GLY A 843 20.04 23.40 3.66
N GLY A 844 20.44 22.66 4.69
CA GLY A 844 21.79 22.10 4.84
C GLY A 844 22.15 20.93 3.92
N ARG A 845 21.78 21.01 2.64
CA ARG A 845 21.97 19.97 1.62
C ARG A 845 22.99 20.41 0.56
N ASP A 846 23.66 19.44 -0.05
CA ASP A 846 24.51 19.65 -1.22
C ASP A 846 23.66 19.85 -2.51
N PRO A 847 24.26 20.20 -3.66
CA PRO A 847 23.55 20.39 -4.92
C PRO A 847 22.85 19.13 -5.47
N LEU A 848 23.02 17.97 -4.83
CA LEU A 848 22.38 16.69 -5.16
C LEU A 848 21.31 16.30 -4.10
N GLY A 849 20.91 17.25 -3.25
CA GLY A 849 19.84 17.08 -2.26
C GLY A 849 20.25 16.28 -1.01
N ARG A 850 21.52 15.90 -0.86
CA ARG A 850 22.03 15.09 0.26
C ARG A 850 22.48 16.00 1.40
N PRO A 851 22.17 15.71 2.68
CA PRO A 851 22.63 16.55 3.78
C PRO A 851 24.16 16.60 3.84
N ARG A 852 24.75 17.80 3.97
CA ARG A 852 26.19 17.94 4.20
C ARG A 852 26.56 17.46 5.60
N SER A 853 27.73 16.85 5.74
CA SER A 853 28.19 16.34 7.04
C SER A 853 28.59 17.49 7.97
N THR A 854 27.71 17.85 8.90
CA THR A 854 28.02 18.78 10.00
C THR A 854 28.97 18.11 10.99
N THR A 855 30.08 18.79 11.33
CA THR A 855 31.07 18.31 12.31
C THR A 855 30.57 18.47 13.74
N GLY A 856 29.75 17.52 14.19
CA GLY A 856 29.28 17.37 15.56
C GLY A 856 28.95 15.90 15.87
N PRO A 857 28.80 15.53 17.15
CA PRO A 857 28.41 14.16 17.54
C PRO A 857 27.06 13.79 16.92
N ASP A 858 26.88 12.51 16.57
CA ASP A 858 25.62 12.01 16.03
C ASP A 858 24.67 11.61 17.15
N PHE A 859 23.45 12.15 17.13
CA PHE A 859 22.41 11.91 18.12
C PHE A 859 21.39 10.83 17.68
N GLY A 860 21.72 10.08 16.62
CA GLY A 860 20.92 8.94 16.13
C GLY A 860 19.91 9.32 15.05
N GLU A 861 20.16 10.38 14.28
CA GLU A 861 19.16 11.02 13.40
C GLU A 861 19.33 10.66 11.91
N ARG A 862 20.43 9.98 11.52
CA ARG A 862 20.80 9.78 10.10
C ARG A 862 20.32 8.49 9.45
N VAL A 863 20.02 7.45 10.24
CA VAL A 863 19.39 6.19 9.79
C VAL A 863 18.51 5.70 10.94
N LYS A 864 17.22 5.43 10.71
CA LYS A 864 16.46 4.57 11.65
C LYS A 864 16.91 3.14 11.40
N VAL A 865 17.93 2.70 12.13
CA VAL A 865 18.20 1.28 12.32
C VAL A 865 16.95 0.70 13.01
N PRO A 866 16.33 -0.38 12.50
CA PRO A 866 15.27 -1.05 13.22
C PRO A 866 15.85 -1.61 14.53
N ASP A 867 15.25 -1.25 15.66
CA ASP A 867 15.64 -1.80 16.97
C ASP A 867 15.45 -3.33 16.96
N GLU A 868 16.17 -4.07 17.83
CA GLU A 868 15.96 -5.53 17.95
C GLU A 868 14.47 -5.88 18.16
N ILE A 869 13.74 -4.98 18.83
CA ILE A 869 12.30 -5.02 19.10
C ILE A 869 11.46 -4.91 17.81
N ASP A 870 11.79 -4.00 16.88
CA ASP A 870 11.07 -3.85 15.61
C ASP A 870 11.27 -5.10 14.73
N VAL A 871 12.49 -5.67 14.72
CA VAL A 871 12.81 -6.89 13.96
C VAL A 871 12.13 -8.14 14.55
N GLN A 872 12.15 -8.29 15.87
CA GLN A 872 11.49 -9.42 16.55
C GLN A 872 9.97 -9.36 16.38
N ARG A 873 9.35 -8.19 16.58
CA ARG A 873 7.90 -8.01 16.38
C ARG A 873 7.46 -8.24 14.93
N ALA A 874 8.26 -7.84 13.95
CA ALA A 874 8.00 -8.18 12.54
C ALA A 874 8.03 -9.71 12.30
N ARG A 875 8.94 -10.42 12.96
CA ARG A 875 9.04 -11.89 12.89
C ARG A 875 7.84 -12.60 13.52
N GLU A 876 7.40 -12.16 14.71
CA GLU A 876 6.18 -12.65 15.37
C GLU A 876 4.95 -12.50 14.46
N ILE A 877 4.81 -11.35 13.79
CA ILE A 877 3.71 -11.08 12.86
C ILE A 877 3.79 -12.01 11.63
N LEU A 878 4.96 -12.18 11.02
CA LEU A 878 5.15 -13.05 9.86
C LEU A 878 4.88 -14.53 10.18
N ASP A 879 5.38 -15.02 11.31
CA ASP A 879 5.15 -16.40 11.73
C ASP A 879 3.68 -16.62 12.16
N ALA A 880 3.02 -15.63 12.77
CA ALA A 880 1.57 -15.67 13.03
C ALA A 880 0.74 -15.70 11.73
N ILE A 881 1.10 -14.91 10.71
CA ILE A 881 0.44 -14.93 9.38
C ILE A 881 0.63 -16.30 8.71
N ARG A 882 1.85 -16.84 8.69
CA ARG A 882 2.16 -18.17 8.14
C ARG A 882 1.38 -19.29 8.85
N ASN A 883 1.35 -19.25 10.18
CA ASN A 883 0.64 -20.23 11.00
C ASN A 883 -0.88 -20.17 10.74
N LYS A 884 -1.44 -18.96 10.58
CA LYS A 884 -2.83 -18.77 10.12
C LYS A 884 -3.08 -19.33 8.72
N LEU A 885 -2.18 -19.08 7.76
CA LEU A 885 -2.33 -19.53 6.38
C LEU A 885 -2.26 -21.07 6.25
N GLY A 886 -1.49 -21.73 7.10
CA GLY A 886 -1.30 -23.19 7.08
C GLY A 886 -2.39 -23.99 7.80
N ASN A 887 -2.97 -23.48 8.90
CA ASN A 887 -3.74 -24.31 9.83
C ASN A 887 -5.27 -24.21 9.76
N ASN A 888 -5.89 -23.42 8.86
CA ASN A 888 -7.35 -23.47 8.70
C ASN A 888 -7.89 -23.00 7.34
N ALA A 889 -9.06 -23.53 6.97
CA ALA A 889 -9.78 -23.19 5.75
C ALA A 889 -10.51 -21.82 5.85
N SER A 890 -9.73 -20.74 5.94
CA SER A 890 -10.27 -19.37 5.92
C SER A 890 -10.95 -19.04 4.58
N PRO A 891 -12.01 -18.21 4.55
CA PRO A 891 -12.64 -17.77 3.30
C PRO A 891 -11.63 -17.10 2.36
N GLU A 892 -11.80 -17.27 1.04
CA GLU A 892 -10.83 -16.79 0.04
C GLU A 892 -10.46 -15.31 0.18
N VAL A 893 -11.37 -14.47 0.66
CA VAL A 893 -11.15 -13.03 0.87
C VAL A 893 -10.12 -12.78 1.99
N GLU A 894 -10.16 -13.53 3.09
CA GLU A 894 -9.15 -13.45 4.14
C GLU A 894 -7.82 -14.05 3.64
N ARG A 895 -7.87 -15.16 2.90
CA ARG A 895 -6.66 -15.80 2.34
C ARG A 895 -5.89 -14.83 1.42
N ARG A 896 -6.57 -14.20 0.45
CA ARG A 896 -5.98 -13.20 -0.46
C ARG A 896 -5.56 -11.91 0.24
N TYR A 897 -6.15 -11.57 1.39
CA TYR A 897 -5.72 -10.43 2.21
C TYR A 897 -4.42 -10.74 2.95
N LEU A 898 -4.31 -11.93 3.54
CA LEU A 898 -3.10 -12.40 4.23
C LEU A 898 -1.93 -12.66 3.26
N GLU A 899 -2.21 -13.18 2.05
CA GLU A 899 -1.20 -13.29 0.98
C GLU A 899 -0.66 -11.91 0.57
N ARG A 900 -1.53 -10.92 0.36
CA ARG A 900 -1.11 -9.54 0.04
C ARG A 900 -0.34 -8.86 1.16
N LEU A 901 -0.53 -9.29 2.41
CA LEU A 901 0.25 -8.87 3.59
C LEU A 901 1.61 -9.58 3.72
N LEU A 902 1.89 -10.55 2.85
CA LEU A 902 3.18 -11.24 2.71
C LEU A 902 3.97 -10.78 1.47
N ASP A 903 3.28 -10.18 0.49
CA ASP A 903 3.85 -9.54 -0.71
C ASP A 903 4.21 -8.04 -0.49
N MET A 904 4.07 -7.52 0.73
CA MET A 904 4.34 -6.12 1.14
C MET A 904 5.55 -6.00 2.07
#